data_AF-A0A1F7PGB8-F1
#
_entry.id   AF-A0A1F7PGB8-F1
#
_cell.length_a   1.000
_cell.length_b   1.000
_cell.length_c   1.000
_cell.angle_alpha   90.00
_cell.angle_beta   90.00
_cell.angle_gamma   90.00
#
_symmetry.space_group_name_H-M   'P 1'
#
loop_
_entity.id
_entity.type
_entity.pdbx_description
1 polymer ?
#
loop_
_entity_poly.entity_id
_entity_poly.type
_entity_poly.pdbx_seq_one_letter_code
_entity_poly.pdbx_strand_id
1 'polypeptide(L)'
;MLRFLRAAVALSVTVILWPTPVLGQPVKAGVVATLEGSATARRVAVADPVSLKFKDDVFLHDRIATGERSLARVLLGGKALVTVRELSVLSITEVPGRATVELEAGKVAVTVARERMRQGEALEIRTGNAVAAVRGTVVVAEVSRASAQVGAAGAGIVSSFYVLSDPTGQGVAVTQLDPATKTAIGPPTLLAALQAFSAAGTAPGKVMSIPPGQLSQVVSGLQPQSVQHSQPANQGQMAAQAIETAVTLVNALIGTPTGGPTAAPEFLVAPVPAGPPPVPEPTIVEVPIIPAVEPTPPPPPPPTTGCTGCGTVVPPGSSVSLPPGEPLVSFGTGTFTSTSPAPLVMIDSSDVAGSATLIPVGPGTTVSLGGPALEVVSGPTVPSTISGVTSLLDISGSISSSTTSPFIDFDPTTATTAGDFIRIAAGGSVALAGPLFEDESSALTPTGLTAGGNFLNVAGALGSTTAEPLLRFTNSKVTTGLNFARITGPPPAAGANVSIVGSLVKAVGSTLVVGSAGASGAFFEPAIGPRITALNCDDCTTPAPGGFGFAFPFQGASYTGGFLSSNGFISLGGDNGDGCCSGSVFGLLEDFPRIAAAWYDLYPPVGSGVHFNTFTGRAVMTFDSVAEYCCSGSNTFQIQLLSDGRIVFVYGAMTTPFHVSLVGVSPGGSAADPGGSDFSSPVPFSSGASGTVYELFPPGAFDLAGAAIVFTPNGLGGWDVSGSLLSGAAFLALDSGAVVTQTGVDLPLVELVTTSLTSSGFFLVQSGASLLSIEGPLLSATVSPLTLPSGLVRILGGSRLVSSTLMPLVYLEGGVHSIASTVGTAMFDLAGTETAGETADGVALTLGTERPLQTGGILFEASSATVTGQKIVKVDTALLEASAPLVNLVSSGLHSAVDAVDLSYQAKVTSLGPVLRLDNASMMTVTSGAAVNVAGGSLLRVTGDLIQLSNGSTLNLLSGPILNVAGNSVVNISGALLAFNGVGGNLVMVANALCAPCTSFSGIPVALTGGAIASNVSIGPNPIVNPTLGSLALSGPGAAAIVVSGPLSKLTITAP
;
A
#
# COMPACT_ATOMS: atom_id res chain seq x y z
N MET A 1 31.12 65.57 29.12
CA MET A 1 30.36 64.72 28.17
C MET A 1 30.98 64.91 26.78
N LEU A 2 31.22 63.81 26.06
CA LEU A 2 32.15 63.62 24.92
C LEU A 2 33.64 63.55 25.31
N ARG A 3 34.12 62.32 25.61
CA ARG A 3 35.51 61.79 25.50
C ARG A 3 35.51 60.34 26.02
N PHE A 4 36.43 59.51 25.50
CA PHE A 4 36.69 58.08 25.83
C PHE A 4 35.72 57.09 25.15
N LEU A 5 36.04 56.21 24.18
CA LEU A 5 37.27 55.47 23.86
C LEU A 5 37.35 55.24 22.33
N ARG A 6 38.34 55.84 21.66
CA ARG A 6 38.84 55.44 20.32
C ARG A 6 40.25 54.89 20.55
N ALA A 7 40.40 53.59 20.80
CA ALA A 7 41.70 52.90 20.84
C ALA A 7 41.53 51.38 21.02
N ALA A 8 41.04 50.64 20.01
CA ALA A 8 41.13 49.17 19.98
C ALA A 8 40.83 48.51 18.60
N VAL A 9 41.15 49.14 17.45
CA VAL A 9 40.93 48.50 16.12
C VAL A 9 42.16 48.59 15.19
N ALA A 10 43.32 49.05 15.67
CA ALA A 10 44.49 49.30 14.82
C ALA A 10 45.74 48.47 15.18
N LEU A 11 45.59 47.23 15.67
CA LEU A 11 46.72 46.34 15.89
C LEU A 11 46.39 44.85 15.63
N SER A 12 46.08 44.51 14.38
CA SER A 12 46.24 43.15 13.83
C SER A 12 46.09 43.14 12.29
N VAL A 13 46.86 43.99 11.59
CA VAL A 13 46.96 44.05 10.10
C VAL A 13 48.21 43.33 9.58
N THR A 14 48.66 42.25 10.22
CA THR A 14 49.82 41.48 9.73
C THR A 14 49.74 39.98 10.08
N VAL A 15 48.78 39.22 9.51
CA VAL A 15 48.91 37.78 9.13
C VAL A 15 47.80 37.40 8.12
N ILE A 16 47.75 37.99 6.91
CA ILE A 16 46.96 37.43 5.79
C ILE A 16 47.79 37.55 4.51
N LEU A 17 48.77 36.65 4.36
CA LEU A 17 49.45 36.35 3.11
C LEU A 17 49.92 34.89 3.21
N TRP A 18 48.95 33.98 3.29
CA TRP A 18 49.16 32.56 3.02
C TRP A 18 48.50 32.28 1.67
N PRO A 19 49.19 31.67 0.70
CA PRO A 19 48.57 31.27 -0.56
C PRO A 19 47.47 30.25 -0.26
N THR A 20 46.25 30.54 -0.67
CA THR A 20 45.19 29.53 -0.75
C THR A 20 45.63 28.47 -1.76
N PRO A 21 45.55 27.17 -1.45
CA PRO A 21 45.72 26.16 -2.48
C PRO A 21 44.59 26.34 -3.50
N VAL A 22 44.96 26.64 -4.75
CA VAL A 22 44.04 26.53 -5.88
C VAL A 22 43.74 25.04 -6.05
N LEU A 23 42.54 24.61 -5.66
CA LEU A 23 42.01 23.32 -6.07
C LEU A 23 41.94 23.34 -7.60
N GLY A 24 42.70 22.45 -8.25
CA GLY A 24 42.71 22.31 -9.71
C GLY A 24 41.31 22.03 -10.24
N GLN A 25 40.96 22.61 -11.39
CA GLN A 25 39.69 22.34 -12.06
C GLN A 25 39.53 20.83 -12.30
N PRO A 26 38.35 20.24 -12.02
CA PRO A 26 38.11 18.83 -12.26
C PRO A 26 38.28 18.52 -13.75
N VAL A 27 38.99 17.43 -14.06
CA VAL A 27 39.28 17.02 -15.43
C VAL A 27 38.01 16.44 -16.06
N LYS A 28 37.60 17.00 -17.19
CA LYS A 28 36.41 16.56 -17.93
C LYS A 28 36.62 15.17 -18.55
N ALA A 29 35.74 14.23 -18.20
CA ALA A 29 35.72 12.86 -18.72
C ALA A 29 34.81 12.70 -19.95
N GLY A 30 33.68 13.41 -19.99
CA GLY A 30 32.70 13.30 -21.05
C GLY A 30 31.60 14.33 -21.01
N VAL A 31 30.58 14.12 -21.85
CA VAL A 31 29.38 14.98 -21.94
C VAL A 31 28.13 14.10 -22.00
N VAL A 32 27.06 14.52 -21.31
CA VAL A 32 25.75 13.88 -21.40
C VAL A 32 25.13 14.14 -22.78
N ALA A 33 25.05 13.09 -23.60
CA ALA A 33 24.53 13.13 -24.97
C ALA A 33 23.01 12.87 -25.04
N THR A 34 22.42 12.22 -24.03
CA THR A 34 20.96 12.04 -23.91
C THR A 34 20.64 11.81 -22.43
N LEU A 35 19.52 12.36 -21.96
CA LEU A 35 19.02 12.08 -20.62
C LEU A 35 17.49 11.99 -20.66
N GLU A 36 16.95 10.83 -20.29
CA GLU A 36 15.53 10.60 -20.04
C GLU A 36 15.37 10.34 -18.53
N GLY A 37 14.34 10.90 -17.91
CA GLY A 37 14.17 10.83 -16.46
C GLY A 37 15.23 11.65 -15.70
N SER A 38 15.77 11.10 -14.62
CA SER A 38 16.70 11.77 -13.72
C SER A 38 18.05 11.04 -13.65
N ALA A 39 19.13 11.82 -13.65
CA ALA A 39 20.46 11.33 -13.28
C ALA A 39 21.15 12.36 -12.40
N THR A 40 21.92 11.89 -11.43
CA THR A 40 22.73 12.74 -10.56
C THR A 40 24.20 12.35 -10.68
N ALA A 41 25.08 13.33 -10.56
CA ALA A 41 26.52 13.13 -10.43
C ALA A 41 26.98 13.69 -9.10
N ARG A 42 27.64 12.86 -8.29
CA ARG A 42 28.33 13.31 -7.08
C ARG A 42 29.79 13.56 -7.42
N ARG A 43 30.22 14.82 -7.31
CA ARG A 43 31.59 15.27 -7.61
C ARG A 43 32.47 15.08 -6.39
N VAL A 44 33.73 14.68 -6.58
CA VAL A 44 34.68 14.49 -5.46
C VAL A 44 34.89 15.76 -4.62
N ALA A 45 34.67 16.95 -5.19
CA ALA A 45 34.85 18.25 -4.53
C ALA A 45 33.56 18.88 -3.96
N VAL A 46 32.37 18.28 -4.15
CA VAL A 46 31.07 18.83 -3.71
C VAL A 46 30.35 17.77 -2.88
N ALA A 47 29.92 18.13 -1.66
CA ALA A 47 29.28 17.18 -0.74
C ALA A 47 27.94 16.65 -1.28
N ASP A 48 27.16 17.51 -1.95
CA ASP A 48 25.81 17.21 -2.43
C ASP A 48 25.78 16.71 -3.90
N PRO A 49 24.96 15.71 -4.24
CA PRO A 49 24.74 15.27 -5.62
C PRO A 49 24.17 16.38 -6.51
N VAL A 50 24.71 16.51 -7.73
CA VAL A 50 24.26 17.50 -8.73
C VAL A 50 23.38 16.79 -9.76
N SER A 51 22.19 17.31 -10.03
CA SER A 51 21.34 16.81 -11.12
C SER A 51 21.96 17.11 -12.48
N LEU A 52 22.13 16.07 -13.30
CA LEU A 52 22.66 16.17 -14.66
C LEU A 52 21.56 16.58 -15.64
N LYS A 53 21.95 17.29 -16.69
CA LYS A 53 21.11 17.69 -17.84
C LYS A 53 21.80 17.33 -19.15
N PHE A 54 21.05 17.40 -20.25
CA PHE A 54 21.62 17.25 -21.59
C PHE A 54 22.71 18.31 -21.83
N LYS A 55 23.86 17.88 -22.38
CA LYS A 55 25.10 18.64 -22.58
C LYS A 55 25.88 19.00 -21.33
N ASP A 56 25.49 18.50 -20.16
CA ASP A 56 26.31 18.68 -18.96
C ASP A 56 27.62 17.90 -19.06
N ASP A 57 28.66 18.50 -18.50
CA ASP A 57 29.98 17.90 -18.41
C ASP A 57 30.00 16.87 -17.27
N VAL A 58 30.55 15.71 -17.57
CA VAL A 58 30.87 14.65 -16.61
C VAL A 58 32.37 14.68 -16.36
N PHE A 59 32.77 14.69 -15.10
CA PHE A 59 34.17 14.77 -14.68
C PHE A 59 34.71 13.40 -14.24
N LEU A 60 36.03 13.25 -14.27
CA LEU A 60 36.67 12.04 -13.74
C LEU A 60 36.36 11.90 -12.24
N HIS A 61 36.12 10.66 -11.82
CA HIS A 61 35.66 10.26 -10.48
C HIS A 61 34.25 10.71 -10.10
N ASP A 62 33.45 11.24 -11.03
CA ASP A 62 32.02 11.44 -10.78
C ASP A 62 31.34 10.09 -10.55
N ARG A 63 30.59 9.99 -9.45
CA ARG A 63 29.66 8.88 -9.22
C ARG A 63 28.30 9.26 -9.79
N ILE A 64 27.93 8.61 -10.89
CA ILE A 64 26.69 8.85 -11.62
C ILE A 64 25.66 7.83 -11.17
N ALA A 65 24.48 8.30 -10.77
CA ALA A 65 23.33 7.47 -10.42
C ALA A 65 22.11 7.86 -11.25
N THR A 66 21.51 6.90 -11.95
CA THR A 66 20.23 7.07 -12.67
C THR A 66 19.06 6.69 -11.77
N GLY A 67 17.98 7.48 -11.83
CA GLY A 67 16.74 7.19 -11.10
C GLY A 67 15.92 6.08 -11.77
N GLU A 68 14.72 5.85 -11.23
CA GLU A 68 13.71 4.98 -11.85
C GLU A 68 13.24 5.56 -13.18
N ARG A 69 12.91 4.68 -14.15
CA ARG A 69 12.48 5.05 -15.51
C ARG A 69 13.40 6.05 -16.20
N SER A 70 14.69 6.01 -15.86
CA SER A 70 15.68 6.98 -16.31
C SER A 70 16.73 6.32 -17.20
N LEU A 71 17.24 7.05 -18.18
CA LEU A 71 18.29 6.58 -19.08
C LEU A 71 19.26 7.73 -19.35
N ALA A 72 20.56 7.49 -19.12
CA ALA A 72 21.59 8.48 -19.41
C ALA A 72 22.56 7.95 -20.45
N ARG A 73 22.86 8.75 -21.47
CA ARG A 73 23.93 8.47 -22.44
C ARG A 73 25.07 9.45 -22.25
N VAL A 74 26.26 8.94 -21.96
CA VAL A 74 27.47 9.75 -21.75
C VAL A 74 28.46 9.44 -22.86
N LEU A 75 28.90 10.48 -23.57
CA LEU A 75 29.95 10.39 -24.58
C LEU A 75 31.31 10.68 -23.92
N LEU A 76 32.12 9.64 -23.74
CA LEU A 76 33.44 9.72 -23.11
C LEU A 76 34.52 10.01 -24.15
N GLY A 77 35.30 11.06 -23.90
CA GLY A 77 36.44 11.47 -24.73
C GLY A 77 36.17 11.66 -26.24
N GLY A 78 34.90 11.70 -26.67
CA GLY A 78 34.51 11.71 -28.09
C GLY A 78 34.70 10.38 -28.85
N LYS A 79 34.91 9.27 -28.12
CA LYS A 79 35.29 7.96 -28.68
C LYS A 79 34.43 6.78 -28.20
N ALA A 80 33.82 6.88 -27.02
CA ALA A 80 32.99 5.81 -26.46
C ALA A 80 31.65 6.34 -25.96
N LEU A 81 30.57 5.64 -26.29
CA LEU A 81 29.22 5.93 -25.80
C LEU A 81 28.84 4.93 -24.71
N VAL A 82 28.55 5.46 -23.52
CA VAL A 82 28.10 4.69 -22.36
C VAL A 82 26.61 4.98 -22.13
N THR A 83 25.76 3.97 -22.30
CA THR A 83 24.32 4.04 -22.02
C THR A 83 24.04 3.39 -20.67
N VAL A 84 23.53 4.17 -19.74
CA VAL A 84 23.27 3.80 -18.35
C VAL A 84 21.77 3.61 -18.21
N ARG A 85 21.35 2.39 -17.85
CA ARG A 85 19.95 2.05 -17.59
C ARG A 85 19.49 2.70 -16.28
N GLU A 86 18.19 2.75 -16.04
CA GLU A 86 17.60 3.13 -14.75
C GLU A 86 18.22 2.33 -13.59
N LEU A 87 18.15 2.89 -12.37
CA LEU A 87 18.64 2.25 -11.14
C LEU A 87 20.08 1.74 -11.26
N SER A 88 20.92 2.46 -11.99
CA SER A 88 22.32 2.08 -12.22
C SER A 88 23.25 3.11 -11.61
N VAL A 89 24.35 2.61 -11.07
CA VAL A 89 25.35 3.42 -10.38
C VAL A 89 26.73 3.08 -10.90
N LEU A 90 27.42 4.09 -11.41
CA LEU A 90 28.76 3.91 -11.95
C LEU A 90 29.68 5.07 -11.61
N SER A 91 30.97 4.82 -11.65
CA SER A 91 32.00 5.86 -11.65
C SER A 91 32.93 5.70 -12.85
N ILE A 92 33.58 6.79 -13.24
CA ILE A 92 34.51 6.81 -14.38
C ILE A 92 35.88 7.23 -13.88
N THR A 93 36.89 6.41 -14.13
CA THR A 93 38.29 6.71 -13.81
C THR A 93 39.15 6.60 -15.06
N GLU A 94 40.23 7.36 -15.13
CA GLU A 94 41.15 7.32 -16.26
C GLU A 94 42.60 7.32 -15.77
N VAL A 95 43.36 6.33 -16.23
CA VAL A 95 44.81 6.24 -16.11
C VAL A 95 45.37 6.47 -17.53
N PRO A 96 46.56 7.07 -17.73
CA PRO A 96 47.06 7.34 -19.09
C PRO A 96 46.96 6.12 -20.03
N GLY A 97 46.12 6.23 -21.06
CA GLY A 97 45.89 5.17 -22.06
C GLY A 97 44.79 4.14 -21.70
N ARG A 98 44.11 4.26 -20.55
CA ARG A 98 43.06 3.34 -20.10
C ARG A 98 41.96 4.07 -19.33
N ALA A 99 40.76 4.14 -19.91
CA ALA A 99 39.56 4.59 -19.22
C ALA A 99 38.85 3.39 -18.58
N THR A 100 38.29 3.53 -17.39
CA THR A 100 37.56 2.48 -16.68
C THR A 100 36.19 3.00 -16.27
N VAL A 101 35.14 2.29 -16.69
CA VAL A 101 33.77 2.45 -16.20
C VAL A 101 33.56 1.41 -15.11
N GLU A 102 33.49 1.86 -13.86
CA GLU A 102 33.24 0.99 -12.71
C GLU A 102 31.75 0.97 -12.40
N LEU A 103 31.11 -0.17 -12.64
CA LEU A 103 29.69 -0.40 -12.41
C LEU A 103 29.48 -1.04 -11.04
N GLU A 104 28.89 -0.29 -10.12
CA GLU A 104 28.60 -0.72 -8.74
C GLU A 104 27.30 -1.52 -8.67
N ALA A 105 26.28 -1.07 -9.39
CA ALA A 105 24.96 -1.71 -9.46
C ALA A 105 24.24 -1.34 -10.77
N GLY A 106 23.34 -2.21 -11.22
CA GLY A 106 22.48 -1.95 -12.39
C GLY A 106 23.10 -2.44 -13.70
N LYS A 107 22.76 -1.79 -14.81
CA LYS A 107 23.09 -2.25 -16.17
C LYS A 107 23.60 -1.11 -17.05
N VAL A 108 24.67 -1.37 -17.79
CA VAL A 108 25.28 -0.41 -18.72
C VAL A 108 25.59 -1.06 -20.06
N ALA A 109 25.43 -0.32 -21.15
CA ALA A 109 25.91 -0.70 -22.48
C ALA A 109 27.02 0.25 -22.90
N VAL A 110 28.12 -0.31 -23.39
CA VAL A 110 29.29 0.46 -23.84
C VAL A 110 29.58 0.12 -25.30
N THR A 111 29.67 1.16 -26.11
CA THR A 111 30.04 1.07 -27.53
C THR A 111 31.26 1.93 -27.79
N VAL A 112 32.27 1.36 -28.43
CA VAL A 112 33.58 2.01 -28.62
C VAL A 112 33.94 2.10 -30.10
N ALA A 113 34.22 3.31 -30.57
CA ALA A 113 34.69 3.58 -31.94
C ALA A 113 36.20 3.28 -32.05
N ARG A 114 36.56 2.11 -32.57
CA ARG A 114 37.95 1.61 -32.62
C ARG A 114 38.89 2.56 -33.37
N GLU A 115 38.43 3.11 -34.48
CA GLU A 115 39.18 3.99 -35.38
C GLU A 115 39.58 5.32 -34.71
N ARG A 116 38.96 5.67 -33.58
CA ARG A 116 39.32 6.84 -32.79
C ARG A 116 40.22 6.54 -31.59
N MET A 117 40.53 5.27 -31.35
CA MET A 117 41.44 4.85 -30.28
C MET A 117 42.89 4.79 -30.78
N ARG A 118 43.84 5.25 -29.97
CA ARG A 118 45.28 5.11 -30.23
C ARG A 118 45.71 3.65 -30.09
N GLN A 119 46.86 3.30 -30.65
CA GLN A 119 47.43 1.97 -30.49
C GLN A 119 47.79 1.73 -29.01
N GLY A 120 47.20 0.71 -28.40
CA GLY A 120 47.37 0.41 -26.96
C GLY A 120 46.30 1.02 -26.04
N GLU A 121 45.40 1.86 -26.57
CA GLU A 121 44.28 2.45 -25.79
C GLU A 121 43.14 1.43 -25.65
N ALA A 122 42.59 1.27 -24.44
CA ALA A 122 41.47 0.38 -24.14
C ALA A 122 40.50 1.02 -23.13
N LEU A 123 39.20 0.72 -23.26
CA LEU A 123 38.18 1.08 -22.28
C LEU A 123 37.82 -0.17 -21.49
N GLU A 124 37.92 -0.13 -20.17
CA GLU A 124 37.55 -1.25 -19.31
C GLU A 124 36.18 -1.02 -18.68
N ILE A 125 35.38 -2.08 -18.57
CA ILE A 125 34.21 -2.11 -17.69
C ILE A 125 34.56 -2.98 -16.50
N ARG A 126 34.53 -2.42 -15.29
CA ARG A 126 34.86 -3.10 -14.05
C ARG A 126 33.60 -3.28 -13.22
N THR A 127 33.42 -4.46 -12.65
CA THR A 127 32.37 -4.75 -11.68
C THR A 127 33.00 -5.31 -10.39
N GLY A 128 32.16 -5.67 -9.42
CA GLY A 128 32.59 -6.33 -8.19
C GLY A 128 33.45 -7.58 -8.42
N ASN A 129 33.14 -8.39 -9.45
CA ASN A 129 33.73 -9.72 -9.64
C ASN A 129 34.54 -9.89 -10.94
N ALA A 130 34.55 -8.93 -11.85
CA ALA A 130 35.26 -9.08 -13.13
C ALA A 130 35.55 -7.74 -13.82
N VAL A 131 36.49 -7.76 -14.76
CA VAL A 131 36.81 -6.63 -15.64
C VAL A 131 36.86 -7.07 -17.09
N ALA A 132 36.20 -6.33 -17.98
CA ALA A 132 36.16 -6.58 -19.42
C ALA A 132 36.87 -5.47 -20.20
N ALA A 133 37.81 -5.84 -21.08
CA ALA A 133 38.50 -4.89 -21.95
C ALA A 133 37.75 -4.70 -23.28
N VAL A 134 37.15 -3.53 -23.46
CA VAL A 134 36.28 -3.18 -24.60
C VAL A 134 37.06 -2.34 -25.62
N ARG A 135 37.12 -2.83 -26.86
CA ARG A 135 37.80 -2.13 -27.96
C ARG A 135 37.15 -2.47 -29.31
N GLY A 136 36.41 -1.52 -29.88
CA GLY A 136 35.74 -1.75 -31.16
C GLY A 136 34.58 -2.74 -31.09
N THR A 137 34.05 -2.99 -29.89
CA THR A 137 32.98 -3.96 -29.62
C THR A 137 31.80 -3.29 -28.91
N VAL A 138 30.66 -3.97 -28.93
CA VAL A 138 29.45 -3.58 -28.17
C VAL A 138 29.29 -4.56 -27.02
N VAL A 139 29.44 -4.07 -25.79
CA VAL A 139 29.39 -4.89 -24.57
C VAL A 139 28.34 -4.33 -23.62
N VAL A 140 27.48 -5.21 -23.11
CA VAL A 140 26.56 -4.91 -22.00
C VAL A 140 27.13 -5.54 -20.73
N ALA A 141 27.17 -4.78 -19.65
CA ALA A 141 27.51 -5.28 -18.32
C ALA A 141 26.32 -5.09 -17.37
N GLU A 142 26.06 -6.09 -16.55
CA GLU A 142 25.01 -6.10 -15.55
C GLU A 142 25.56 -6.58 -14.21
N VAL A 143 25.21 -5.87 -13.16
CA VAL A 143 25.52 -6.25 -11.78
C VAL A 143 24.19 -6.47 -11.06
N SER A 144 23.88 -7.74 -10.80
CA SER A 144 22.69 -8.16 -10.06
C SER A 144 23.09 -8.82 -8.74
N ARG A 145 22.17 -8.90 -7.79
CA ARG A 145 22.37 -9.69 -6.56
C ARG A 145 21.68 -11.04 -6.74
N ALA A 146 22.38 -12.15 -6.54
CA ALA A 146 21.73 -13.45 -6.55
C ALA A 146 20.83 -13.60 -5.31
N SER A 147 19.57 -13.98 -5.52
CA SER A 147 18.74 -14.55 -4.46
C SER A 147 19.40 -15.85 -3.96
N ALA A 148 19.66 -15.96 -2.66
CA ALA A 148 20.25 -17.17 -2.09
C ALA A 148 19.31 -18.37 -2.32
N GLN A 149 19.73 -19.33 -3.15
CA GLN A 149 19.18 -20.68 -3.08
C GLN A 149 19.73 -21.36 -1.82
N VAL A 150 18.85 -22.06 -1.11
CA VAL A 150 19.13 -22.82 0.11
C VAL A 150 20.38 -23.69 -0.07
N GLY A 151 21.41 -23.44 0.74
CA GLY A 151 22.54 -24.36 0.92
C GLY A 151 23.91 -23.97 0.34
N ALA A 152 24.10 -22.76 -0.20
CA ALA A 152 25.43 -22.28 -0.60
C ALA A 152 25.76 -20.92 0.07
N ALA A 153 26.99 -20.79 0.57
CA ALA A 153 27.47 -19.63 1.31
C ALA A 153 27.37 -18.31 0.52
N GLY A 154 26.68 -17.32 1.09
CA GLY A 154 26.69 -15.91 0.70
C GLY A 154 25.83 -15.54 -0.52
N ALA A 155 24.88 -14.61 -0.34
CA ALA A 155 24.21 -13.92 -1.45
C ALA A 155 25.23 -13.06 -2.22
N GLY A 156 25.97 -13.67 -3.14
CA GLY A 156 27.00 -13.01 -3.92
C GLY A 156 26.41 -12.03 -4.94
N ILE A 157 27.06 -10.88 -5.10
CA ILE A 157 26.92 -10.06 -6.31
C ILE A 157 27.23 -10.96 -7.50
N VAL A 158 26.44 -10.90 -8.56
CA VAL A 158 26.69 -11.57 -9.84
C VAL A 158 27.04 -10.50 -10.86
N SER A 159 28.18 -10.67 -11.50
CA SER A 159 28.62 -9.82 -12.61
C SER A 159 28.42 -10.57 -13.91
N SER A 160 27.65 -10.00 -14.82
CA SER A 160 27.39 -10.57 -16.15
C SER A 160 27.87 -9.61 -17.24
N PHE A 161 28.61 -10.13 -18.22
CA PHE A 161 29.05 -9.41 -19.41
C PHE A 161 28.49 -10.09 -20.65
N TYR A 162 27.94 -9.33 -21.58
CA TYR A 162 27.35 -9.82 -22.82
C TYR A 162 28.01 -9.10 -24.00
N VAL A 163 28.64 -9.85 -24.91
CA VAL A 163 29.23 -9.28 -26.14
C VAL A 163 28.18 -9.37 -27.24
N LEU A 164 27.57 -8.24 -27.61
CA LEU A 164 26.51 -8.20 -28.62
C LEU A 164 27.06 -8.15 -30.03
N SER A 165 28.19 -7.46 -30.22
CA SER A 165 28.87 -7.35 -31.51
C SER A 165 30.38 -7.26 -31.30
N ASP A 166 31.11 -8.09 -32.06
CA ASP A 166 32.56 -8.02 -32.17
C ASP A 166 32.96 -7.99 -33.65
N PRO A 167 32.92 -6.81 -34.31
CA PRO A 167 33.38 -6.67 -35.68
C PRO A 167 34.89 -6.83 -35.82
N THR A 168 35.65 -6.90 -34.72
CA THR A 168 37.10 -7.06 -34.75
C THR A 168 37.53 -8.52 -34.88
N GLY A 169 36.67 -9.46 -34.51
CA GLY A 169 36.96 -10.89 -34.46
C GLY A 169 38.06 -11.28 -33.46
N GLN A 170 38.49 -10.35 -32.59
CA GLN A 170 39.56 -10.57 -31.61
C GLN A 170 39.03 -10.97 -30.23
N GLY A 171 37.72 -10.91 -30.01
CA GLY A 171 37.07 -11.19 -28.74
C GLY A 171 37.28 -10.12 -27.67
N VAL A 172 36.44 -10.16 -26.65
CA VAL A 172 36.52 -9.31 -25.46
C VAL A 172 37.15 -10.12 -24.33
N ALA A 173 38.32 -9.69 -23.85
CA ALA A 173 38.98 -10.36 -22.74
C ALA A 173 38.32 -9.95 -21.42
N VAL A 174 37.77 -10.92 -20.70
CA VAL A 174 37.16 -10.75 -19.36
C VAL A 174 38.02 -11.47 -18.33
N THR A 175 38.52 -10.72 -17.36
CA THR A 175 39.33 -11.25 -16.25
C THR A 175 38.47 -11.27 -14.99
N GLN A 176 38.30 -12.43 -14.37
CA GLN A 176 37.62 -12.52 -13.09
C GLN A 176 38.48 -11.89 -11.99
N LEU A 177 37.84 -11.22 -11.03
CA LEU A 177 38.48 -10.56 -9.91
C LEU A 177 37.97 -11.17 -8.60
N ASP A 178 38.86 -11.27 -7.62
CA ASP A 178 38.47 -11.49 -6.24
C ASP A 178 37.72 -10.23 -5.73
N PRO A 179 36.47 -10.36 -5.26
CA PRO A 179 35.68 -9.20 -4.84
C PRO A 179 36.30 -8.41 -3.69
N ALA A 180 37.05 -9.06 -2.80
CA ALA A 180 37.66 -8.47 -1.60
C ALA A 180 39.02 -7.81 -1.91
N THR A 181 39.86 -8.49 -2.69
CA THR A 181 41.24 -8.02 -2.95
C THR A 181 41.40 -7.31 -4.29
N LYS A 182 40.40 -7.39 -5.18
CA LYS A 182 40.41 -6.90 -6.57
C LYS A 182 41.55 -7.48 -7.44
N THR A 183 42.17 -8.57 -7.00
CA THR A 183 43.21 -9.28 -7.78
C THR A 183 42.60 -10.26 -8.78
N ALA A 184 43.30 -10.49 -9.89
CA ALA A 184 42.83 -11.41 -10.94
C ALA A 184 42.78 -12.87 -10.46
N ILE A 185 41.66 -13.54 -10.73
CA ILE A 185 41.46 -14.97 -10.53
C ILE A 185 41.62 -15.66 -11.88
N GLY A 186 42.74 -16.34 -12.08
CA GLY A 186 43.03 -17.10 -13.30
C GLY A 186 43.33 -16.25 -14.54
N PRO A 187 43.55 -16.90 -15.69
CA PRO A 187 43.81 -16.22 -16.96
C PRO A 187 42.56 -15.52 -17.51
N PRO A 188 42.71 -14.45 -18.33
CA PRO A 188 41.58 -13.81 -19.00
C PRO A 188 40.82 -14.77 -19.90
N THR A 189 39.49 -14.74 -19.80
CA THR A 189 38.56 -15.53 -20.64
C THR A 189 38.14 -14.69 -21.84
N LEU A 190 38.27 -15.22 -23.06
CA LEU A 190 37.94 -14.49 -24.29
C LEU A 190 36.49 -14.76 -24.71
N LEU A 191 35.68 -13.70 -24.83
CA LEU A 191 34.30 -13.77 -25.29
C LEU A 191 34.17 -13.32 -26.75
N ALA A 192 33.64 -14.18 -27.60
CA ALA A 192 33.24 -13.85 -28.97
C ALA A 192 31.88 -13.14 -29.01
N ALA A 193 31.48 -12.65 -30.19
CA ALA A 193 30.14 -12.10 -30.40
C ALA A 193 29.05 -13.13 -30.04
N LEU A 194 27.96 -12.65 -29.45
CA LEU A 194 26.85 -13.45 -28.92
C LEU A 194 27.28 -14.45 -27.84
N GLN A 195 28.30 -14.10 -27.05
CA GLN A 195 28.64 -14.84 -25.84
C GLN A 195 28.48 -13.97 -24.60
N ALA A 196 28.18 -14.63 -23.49
CA ALA A 196 28.07 -14.04 -22.17
C ALA A 196 29.07 -14.68 -21.20
N PHE A 197 29.56 -13.90 -20.26
CA PHE A 197 30.32 -14.35 -19.09
C PHE A 197 29.53 -14.00 -17.84
N SER A 198 29.46 -14.90 -16.87
CA SER A 198 28.85 -14.64 -15.56
C SER A 198 29.73 -15.17 -14.43
N ALA A 199 30.00 -14.33 -13.42
CA ALA A 199 30.81 -14.69 -12.25
C ALA A 199 30.18 -14.16 -10.96
N ALA A 200 30.19 -14.99 -9.92
CA ALA A 200 29.71 -14.68 -8.58
C ALA A 200 30.79 -15.00 -7.55
N GLY A 201 31.28 -13.97 -6.85
CA GLY A 201 32.37 -14.14 -5.89
C GLY A 201 33.65 -14.71 -6.52
N THR A 202 34.27 -15.67 -5.82
CA THR A 202 35.44 -16.41 -6.26
C THR A 202 35.10 -17.69 -7.04
N ALA A 203 33.81 -17.99 -7.26
CA ALA A 203 33.39 -19.17 -8.02
C ALA A 203 33.79 -19.02 -9.50
N PRO A 204 34.31 -20.07 -10.17
CA PRO A 204 34.77 -19.96 -11.56
C PRO A 204 33.70 -19.38 -12.49
N GLY A 205 34.06 -18.33 -13.22
CA GLY A 205 33.17 -17.70 -14.19
C GLY A 205 32.72 -18.67 -15.29
N LYS A 206 31.47 -18.53 -15.72
CA LYS A 206 30.86 -19.37 -16.76
C LYS A 206 30.70 -18.60 -18.05
N VAL A 207 31.08 -19.21 -19.18
CA VAL A 207 30.83 -18.70 -20.53
C VAL A 207 29.63 -19.40 -21.14
N MET A 208 28.70 -18.65 -21.71
CA MET A 208 27.49 -19.16 -22.34
C MET A 208 27.27 -18.47 -23.70
N SER A 209 26.67 -19.16 -24.67
CA SER A 209 26.16 -18.53 -25.89
C SER A 209 24.84 -17.80 -25.60
N ILE A 210 24.62 -16.64 -26.20
CA ILE A 210 23.37 -15.87 -26.13
C ILE A 210 22.44 -16.33 -27.26
N PRO A 211 21.33 -17.03 -26.96
CA PRO A 211 20.36 -17.41 -27.98
C PRO A 211 19.64 -16.17 -28.53
N PRO A 212 19.20 -16.18 -29.81
CA PRO A 212 18.51 -15.04 -30.42
C PRO A 212 17.29 -14.52 -29.63
N GLY A 213 16.54 -15.42 -28.97
CA GLY A 213 15.38 -15.07 -28.15
C GLY A 213 15.72 -14.38 -26.82
N GLN A 214 16.97 -14.42 -26.36
CA GLN A 214 17.41 -13.73 -25.13
C GLN A 214 18.03 -12.35 -25.40
N LEU A 215 18.28 -11.99 -26.67
CA LEU A 215 18.87 -10.70 -27.02
C LEU A 215 18.00 -9.52 -26.58
N SER A 216 16.67 -9.64 -26.70
CA SER A 216 15.72 -8.62 -26.24
C SER A 216 15.78 -8.37 -24.73
N GLN A 217 16.04 -9.42 -23.94
CA GLN A 217 16.20 -9.31 -22.49
C GLN A 217 17.51 -8.64 -22.11
N VAL A 218 18.60 -8.93 -22.84
CA VAL A 218 19.92 -8.32 -22.59
C VAL A 218 19.89 -6.81 -22.86
N VAL A 219 19.21 -6.38 -23.93
CA VAL A 219 19.13 -4.95 -24.32
C VAL A 219 17.94 -4.20 -23.71
N SER A 220 17.10 -4.87 -22.92
CA SER A 220 15.93 -4.27 -22.28
C SER A 220 16.32 -3.09 -21.39
N GLY A 221 15.63 -1.96 -21.55
CA GLY A 221 15.89 -0.72 -20.80
C GLY A 221 17.19 0.00 -21.17
N LEU A 222 17.89 -0.43 -22.22
CA LEU A 222 19.07 0.27 -22.79
C LEU A 222 18.72 1.06 -24.06
N GLN A 223 17.43 1.11 -24.41
CA GLN A 223 16.88 1.84 -25.54
C GLN A 223 16.14 3.09 -25.06
N PRO A 224 16.38 4.28 -25.65
CA PRO A 224 15.65 5.49 -25.30
C PRO A 224 14.19 5.35 -25.71
N GLN A 225 13.27 5.79 -24.83
CA GLN A 225 11.83 5.75 -25.08
C GLN A 225 11.34 6.96 -25.87
N SER A 226 12.16 8.01 -26.01
CA SER A 226 11.82 9.25 -26.71
C SER A 226 12.91 9.68 -27.73
N VAL A 227 12.49 10.23 -28.87
CA VAL A 227 13.39 10.89 -29.82
C VAL A 227 13.57 12.35 -29.37
N GLN A 228 14.34 12.59 -28.32
CA GLN A 228 14.67 13.96 -27.94
C GLN A 228 15.66 14.56 -28.97
N HIS A 229 15.18 15.59 -29.69
CA HIS A 229 15.84 16.50 -30.65
C HIS A 229 15.62 16.23 -32.15
N SER A 230 14.41 16.55 -32.63
CA SER A 230 14.13 16.97 -34.00
C SER A 230 13.96 18.50 -34.07
N GLN A 231 15.05 19.27 -33.90
CA GLN A 231 15.08 20.68 -34.32
C GLN A 231 16.38 21.01 -35.08
N PRO A 232 16.33 21.95 -36.06
CA PRO A 232 17.14 21.90 -37.29
C PRO A 232 18.47 22.67 -37.24
N ALA A 233 19.05 22.90 -36.07
CA ALA A 233 20.31 23.62 -35.95
C ALA A 233 21.38 22.69 -35.36
N ASN A 234 22.37 22.33 -36.17
CA ASN A 234 23.57 21.53 -35.87
C ASN A 234 23.56 20.04 -36.29
N GLN A 235 22.99 19.74 -37.47
CA GLN A 235 23.13 18.44 -38.14
C GLN A 235 24.55 18.09 -38.63
N GLY A 236 25.54 18.98 -38.53
CA GLY A 236 26.82 18.78 -39.21
C GLY A 236 27.85 17.87 -38.52
N GLN A 237 27.82 17.70 -37.20
CA GLN A 237 28.95 17.06 -36.48
C GLN A 237 28.60 15.99 -35.43
N MET A 238 27.35 15.90 -34.95
CA MET A 238 26.93 14.83 -34.02
C MET A 238 25.93 13.82 -34.62
N ALA A 239 25.32 14.14 -35.77
CA ALA A 239 24.31 13.28 -36.40
C ALA A 239 24.92 12.07 -37.13
N ALA A 240 26.06 12.22 -37.80
CA ALA A 240 26.64 11.11 -38.56
C ALA A 240 27.06 9.94 -37.65
N GLN A 241 27.64 10.24 -36.49
CA GLN A 241 28.20 9.23 -35.60
C GLN A 241 27.14 8.51 -34.74
N ALA A 242 26.12 9.23 -34.28
CA ALA A 242 25.02 8.63 -33.52
C ALA A 242 24.10 7.80 -34.42
N ILE A 243 23.93 8.19 -35.68
CA ILE A 243 23.12 7.44 -36.66
C ILE A 243 23.86 6.19 -37.13
N GLU A 244 25.17 6.23 -37.43
CA GLU A 244 25.93 5.02 -37.78
C GLU A 244 25.94 3.99 -36.64
N THR A 245 26.10 4.45 -35.39
CA THR A 245 26.11 3.56 -34.22
C THR A 245 24.71 2.98 -33.93
N ALA A 246 23.65 3.78 -34.11
CA ALA A 246 22.28 3.32 -34.03
C ALA A 246 21.92 2.33 -35.15
N VAL A 247 22.43 2.54 -36.38
CA VAL A 247 22.26 1.61 -37.50
C VAL A 247 23.01 0.30 -37.24
N THR A 248 24.21 0.31 -36.65
CA THR A 248 24.90 -0.93 -36.25
C THR A 248 24.20 -1.68 -35.12
N LEU A 249 23.58 -0.98 -34.16
CA LEU A 249 22.83 -1.61 -33.08
C LEU A 249 21.46 -2.15 -33.57
N VAL A 250 20.81 -1.44 -34.49
CA VAL A 250 19.56 -1.88 -35.13
C VAL A 250 19.80 -3.06 -36.08
N ASN A 251 20.89 -3.08 -36.85
CA ASN A 251 21.23 -4.21 -37.72
C ASN A 251 21.66 -5.46 -36.92
N ALA A 252 22.18 -5.30 -35.70
CA ALA A 252 22.42 -6.42 -34.78
C ALA A 252 21.11 -6.94 -34.14
N LEU A 253 20.05 -6.12 -34.07
CA LEU A 253 18.75 -6.47 -33.49
C LEU A 253 17.75 -7.05 -34.51
N ILE A 254 17.87 -6.74 -35.80
CA ILE A 254 16.99 -7.26 -36.85
C ILE A 254 17.72 -8.40 -37.57
N GLY A 255 17.60 -9.63 -37.05
CA GLY A 255 18.17 -10.81 -37.69
C GLY A 255 17.58 -11.02 -39.09
N THR A 256 18.36 -10.73 -40.15
CA THR A 256 17.98 -11.11 -41.52
C THR A 256 18.32 -12.58 -41.78
N PRO A 257 17.37 -13.42 -42.21
CA PRO A 257 17.63 -14.81 -42.55
C PRO A 257 18.17 -14.93 -43.99
N THR A 258 19.32 -15.55 -44.15
CA THR A 258 19.79 -16.02 -45.47
C THR A 258 20.12 -17.51 -45.42
N GLY A 259 19.26 -18.32 -46.06
CA GLY A 259 19.60 -19.64 -46.62
C GLY A 259 19.32 -20.86 -45.73
N GLY A 260 18.38 -21.73 -46.15
CA GLY A 260 18.36 -23.15 -45.75
C GLY A 260 19.13 -24.03 -46.75
N PRO A 261 18.94 -25.35 -46.79
CA PRO A 261 18.67 -26.30 -45.70
C PRO A 261 19.74 -27.42 -45.65
N THR A 262 20.07 -28.01 -44.49
CA THR A 262 20.50 -29.43 -44.43
C THR A 262 20.64 -29.96 -43.00
N ALA A 263 19.90 -31.05 -42.74
CA ALA A 263 20.24 -32.27 -41.99
C ALA A 263 20.70 -32.20 -40.52
N ALA A 264 19.86 -32.77 -39.65
CA ALA A 264 20.25 -33.40 -38.37
C ALA A 264 21.21 -34.58 -38.62
N PRO A 265 22.06 -34.95 -37.64
CA PRO A 265 21.70 -36.06 -36.73
C PRO A 265 22.20 -35.86 -35.27
N GLU A 266 21.40 -36.24 -34.27
CA GLU A 266 21.41 -37.49 -33.47
C GLU A 266 22.45 -37.58 -32.33
N PHE A 267 21.88 -37.95 -31.18
CA PHE A 267 22.47 -38.38 -29.92
C PHE A 267 23.46 -39.55 -30.06
N LEU A 268 24.56 -39.52 -29.30
CA LEU A 268 25.24 -40.73 -28.81
C LEU A 268 25.74 -40.53 -27.37
N VAL A 269 25.58 -41.59 -26.58
CA VAL A 269 25.76 -41.69 -25.12
C VAL A 269 26.97 -42.57 -24.78
N ALA A 270 27.67 -42.19 -23.68
CA ALA A 270 28.53 -42.98 -22.75
C ALA A 270 29.91 -43.51 -23.22
N PRO A 271 30.86 -43.94 -22.33
CA PRO A 271 30.80 -44.14 -20.86
C PRO A 271 32.01 -43.63 -20.01
N VAL A 272 31.89 -43.80 -18.69
CA VAL A 272 32.88 -43.60 -17.60
C VAL A 272 34.11 -44.53 -17.73
N PRO A 273 35.31 -44.13 -17.27
CA PRO A 273 36.04 -44.99 -16.32
C PRO A 273 36.85 -44.27 -15.21
N ALA A 274 36.79 -44.89 -14.02
CA ALA A 274 37.81 -45.11 -12.95
C ALA A 274 38.80 -44.02 -12.47
N GLY A 275 38.85 -43.81 -11.14
CA GLY A 275 39.93 -43.12 -10.40
C GLY A 275 41.27 -43.89 -10.40
N PRO A 276 42.42 -43.35 -9.91
CA PRO A 276 42.74 -43.03 -8.48
C PRO A 276 43.72 -41.80 -8.38
N PRO A 277 44.59 -41.54 -7.36
CA PRO A 277 44.83 -42.06 -5.99
C PRO A 277 44.88 -40.93 -4.88
N PRO A 278 45.12 -41.24 -3.58
CA PRO A 278 45.15 -40.23 -2.51
C PRO A 278 46.55 -39.62 -2.28
N VAL A 279 46.62 -38.35 -1.88
CA VAL A 279 47.86 -37.58 -1.64
C VAL A 279 47.68 -36.72 -0.35
N PRO A 280 48.74 -36.51 0.47
CA PRO A 280 48.69 -36.60 1.94
C PRO A 280 48.53 -35.26 2.69
N GLU A 281 48.21 -35.39 3.99
CA GLU A 281 48.07 -34.30 4.98
C GLU A 281 49.31 -33.39 5.06
N PRO A 282 49.13 -32.06 5.15
CA PRO A 282 50.22 -31.14 5.40
C PRO A 282 50.47 -30.96 6.91
N THR A 283 51.76 -30.93 7.23
CA THR A 283 52.36 -30.72 8.54
C THR A 283 52.13 -29.29 9.04
N ILE A 284 51.71 -29.14 10.30
CA ILE A 284 51.47 -27.86 10.96
C ILE A 284 52.81 -27.22 11.34
N VAL A 285 53.02 -25.98 10.90
CA VAL A 285 54.09 -25.09 11.40
C VAL A 285 53.46 -24.15 12.40
N GLU A 286 53.83 -24.27 13.68
CA GLU A 286 53.42 -23.36 14.76
C GLU A 286 54.01 -21.95 14.54
N VAL A 287 53.15 -20.94 14.58
CA VAL A 287 53.51 -19.52 14.65
C VAL A 287 53.39 -19.06 16.11
N PRO A 288 54.31 -18.24 16.65
CA PRO A 288 54.30 -17.90 18.08
C PRO A 288 53.12 -17.01 18.45
N ILE A 289 52.46 -17.36 19.56
CA ILE A 289 51.32 -16.65 20.16
C ILE A 289 51.82 -15.34 20.80
N ILE A 290 51.26 -14.21 20.37
CA ILE A 290 51.39 -12.91 21.06
C ILE A 290 50.30 -12.88 22.15
N PRO A 291 50.58 -12.52 23.41
CA PRO A 291 49.57 -12.47 24.45
C PRO A 291 48.52 -11.40 24.15
N ALA A 292 47.25 -11.79 24.18
CA ALA A 292 46.12 -10.88 24.05
C ALA A 292 46.10 -9.88 25.22
N VAL A 293 45.98 -8.60 24.90
CA VAL A 293 45.62 -7.56 25.86
C VAL A 293 44.11 -7.67 26.08
N GLU A 294 43.72 -7.97 27.30
CA GLU A 294 42.33 -8.05 27.74
C GLU A 294 41.66 -6.66 27.59
N PRO A 295 40.50 -6.54 26.91
CA PRO A 295 39.81 -5.27 26.80
C PRO A 295 39.25 -4.89 28.17
N THR A 296 39.70 -3.74 28.69
CA THR A 296 39.11 -3.16 29.90
C THR A 296 37.61 -2.92 29.69
N PRO A 297 36.75 -3.28 30.65
CA PRO A 297 35.31 -3.11 30.53
C PRO A 297 34.96 -1.62 30.33
N PRO A 298 33.98 -1.29 29.48
CA PRO A 298 33.53 0.09 29.31
C PRO A 298 33.05 0.65 30.66
N PRO A 299 33.26 1.95 30.91
CA PRO A 299 32.80 2.58 32.14
C PRO A 299 31.27 2.43 32.28
N PRO A 300 30.75 2.18 33.49
CA PRO A 300 29.31 2.08 33.71
C PRO A 300 28.63 3.40 33.30
N PRO A 301 27.46 3.34 32.63
CA PRO A 301 26.72 4.54 32.27
C PRO A 301 26.41 5.37 33.52
N PRO A 302 26.40 6.72 33.40
CA PRO A 302 26.06 7.57 34.52
C PRO A 302 24.67 7.21 35.05
N PRO A 303 24.43 7.23 36.38
CA PRO A 303 23.11 6.97 36.93
C PRO A 303 22.16 8.06 36.42
N THR A 304 21.26 7.68 35.52
CA THR A 304 20.21 8.58 35.03
C THR A 304 19.13 8.69 36.10
N THR A 305 19.23 9.69 36.97
CA THR A 305 18.11 10.09 37.83
C THR A 305 16.86 10.30 36.97
N GLY A 306 15.81 9.51 37.19
CA GLY A 306 14.52 9.65 36.50
C GLY A 306 14.19 8.59 35.45
N CYS A 307 15.08 7.63 35.16
CA CYS A 307 14.75 6.45 34.34
C CYS A 307 15.40 5.16 34.87
N THR A 308 14.59 4.11 35.04
CA THR A 308 15.02 2.75 35.36
C THR A 308 15.05 1.92 34.07
N GLY A 309 16.13 1.17 33.84
CA GLY A 309 16.28 0.35 32.63
C GLY A 309 16.74 1.12 31.37
N CYS A 310 16.97 2.43 31.45
CA CYS A 310 17.60 3.17 30.35
C CYS A 310 19.07 2.78 30.15
N GLY A 311 19.50 2.62 28.89
CA GLY A 311 20.86 2.18 28.54
C GLY A 311 21.09 0.68 28.75
N THR A 312 20.01 -0.11 28.87
CA THR A 312 20.10 -1.56 29.05
C THR A 312 20.53 -2.22 27.75
N VAL A 313 21.59 -3.04 27.83
CA VAL A 313 21.96 -4.03 26.81
C VAL A 313 21.60 -5.39 27.38
N VAL A 314 20.60 -6.04 26.79
CA VAL A 314 20.21 -7.41 27.16
C VAL A 314 21.30 -8.36 26.63
N PRO A 315 22.08 -9.04 27.49
CA PRO A 315 23.26 -9.78 27.05
C PRO A 315 22.89 -10.97 26.16
N PRO A 316 23.66 -11.29 25.11
CA PRO A 316 23.41 -12.43 24.23
C PRO A 316 23.14 -13.75 24.97
N GLY A 317 22.08 -14.44 24.57
CA GLY A 317 21.65 -15.71 25.15
C GLY A 317 20.87 -15.57 26.47
N SER A 318 20.47 -14.37 26.86
CA SER A 318 19.63 -14.16 28.04
C SER A 318 18.14 -14.26 27.72
N SER A 319 17.35 -14.58 28.74
CA SER A 319 15.88 -14.61 28.67
C SER A 319 15.32 -13.73 29.78
N VAL A 320 14.65 -12.65 29.39
CA VAL A 320 14.04 -11.65 30.28
C VAL A 320 12.54 -11.89 30.32
N SER A 321 12.00 -12.14 31.52
CA SER A 321 10.56 -12.21 31.75
C SER A 321 10.05 -10.87 32.27
N LEU A 322 8.98 -10.33 31.66
CA LEU A 322 8.30 -9.10 32.06
C LEU A 322 6.96 -9.41 32.74
N PRO A 323 6.88 -9.37 34.08
CA PRO A 323 5.62 -9.53 34.81
C PRO A 323 4.59 -8.45 34.44
N PRO A 324 3.29 -8.70 34.70
CA PRO A 324 2.26 -7.66 34.52
C PRO A 324 2.61 -6.37 35.29
N GLY A 325 2.64 -5.24 34.59
CA GLY A 325 2.91 -3.92 35.19
C GLY A 325 4.39 -3.57 35.43
N GLU A 326 5.32 -4.47 35.10
CA GLU A 326 6.77 -4.22 35.22
C GLU A 326 7.42 -4.14 33.83
N PRO A 327 7.54 -2.92 33.25
CA PRO A 327 8.12 -2.74 31.92
C PRO A 327 9.64 -2.88 31.94
N LEU A 328 10.24 -3.09 30.75
CA LEU A 328 11.70 -3.16 30.61
C LEU A 328 12.35 -1.80 30.87
N VAL A 329 11.68 -0.71 30.47
CA VAL A 329 12.07 0.66 30.78
C VAL A 329 10.94 1.36 31.52
N SER A 330 11.27 2.10 32.58
CA SER A 330 10.30 2.92 33.31
C SER A 330 10.83 4.33 33.52
N PHE A 331 10.03 5.32 33.12
CA PHE A 331 10.31 6.72 33.35
C PHE A 331 9.56 7.23 34.58
N GLY A 332 10.20 8.10 35.37
CA GLY A 332 9.49 8.90 36.36
C GLY A 332 8.56 9.93 35.72
N THR A 333 7.77 10.61 36.54
CA THR A 333 7.04 11.81 36.11
C THR A 333 8.01 12.98 35.89
N GLY A 334 7.72 13.87 34.93
CA GLY A 334 8.59 15.00 34.57
C GLY A 334 9.44 14.74 33.31
N THR A 335 10.60 15.38 33.22
CA THR A 335 11.41 15.39 31.98
C THR A 335 12.62 14.47 32.07
N PHE A 336 12.80 13.61 31.08
CA PHE A 336 14.00 12.83 30.82
C PHE A 336 14.64 13.27 29.51
N THR A 337 15.96 13.41 29.48
CA THR A 337 16.71 13.79 28.27
C THR A 337 17.99 12.96 28.17
N SER A 338 18.19 12.32 27.03
CA SER A 338 19.42 11.63 26.65
C SER A 338 19.93 12.22 25.34
N THR A 339 21.19 12.66 25.33
CA THR A 339 21.88 13.13 24.11
C THR A 339 22.76 12.04 23.49
N SER A 340 22.73 10.82 24.05
CA SER A 340 23.49 9.68 23.53
C SER A 340 22.98 9.32 22.13
N PRO A 341 23.87 9.02 21.16
CA PRO A 341 23.48 8.47 19.86
C PRO A 341 23.16 6.97 19.93
N ALA A 342 23.54 6.28 21.02
CA ALA A 342 23.27 4.86 21.22
C ALA A 342 21.79 4.59 21.53
N PRO A 343 21.26 3.39 21.21
CA PRO A 343 19.88 3.04 21.51
C PRO A 343 19.60 3.08 23.02
N LEU A 344 18.38 3.47 23.40
CA LEU A 344 17.94 3.45 24.79
C LEU A 344 17.88 2.03 25.35
N VAL A 345 17.47 1.08 24.50
CA VAL A 345 17.45 -0.36 24.76
C VAL A 345 18.04 -1.09 23.57
N MET A 346 19.00 -1.98 23.83
CA MET A 346 19.52 -2.92 22.83
C MET A 346 19.21 -4.35 23.26
N ILE A 347 18.55 -5.11 22.40
CA ILE A 347 18.34 -6.56 22.56
C ILE A 347 19.17 -7.25 21.48
N ASP A 348 20.21 -7.97 21.89
CA ASP A 348 21.07 -8.73 21.00
C ASP A 348 20.95 -10.22 21.32
N SER A 349 20.54 -11.00 20.33
CA SER A 349 20.49 -12.47 20.38
C SER A 349 19.84 -13.02 21.65
N SER A 350 18.70 -12.44 22.06
CA SER A 350 18.07 -12.68 23.36
C SER A 350 16.54 -12.70 23.33
N ASP A 351 15.94 -13.36 24.31
CA ASP A 351 14.49 -13.49 24.43
C ASP A 351 13.93 -12.51 25.46
N VAL A 352 12.89 -11.76 25.10
CA VAL A 352 12.10 -10.93 26.02
C VAL A 352 10.64 -11.35 25.93
N ALA A 353 10.12 -11.93 27.00
CA ALA A 353 8.75 -12.44 27.04
C ALA A 353 7.99 -11.90 28.25
N GLY A 354 6.68 -11.71 28.15
CA GLY A 354 5.90 -11.24 29.29
C GLY A 354 4.56 -10.67 28.90
N SER A 355 3.97 -9.84 29.76
CA SER A 355 2.66 -9.21 29.50
C SER A 355 2.65 -7.70 29.77
N ALA A 356 3.81 -7.11 30.08
CA ALA A 356 3.95 -5.66 30.16
C ALA A 356 4.29 -5.05 28.79
N THR A 357 4.06 -3.75 28.66
CA THR A 357 4.64 -2.94 27.59
C THR A 357 6.15 -2.81 27.78
N LEU A 358 6.94 -2.89 26.70
CA LEU A 358 8.40 -2.75 26.79
C LEU A 358 8.83 -1.34 27.22
N ILE A 359 8.32 -0.31 26.54
CA ILE A 359 8.66 1.09 26.78
C ILE A 359 7.37 1.93 26.91
N PRO A 360 6.77 2.02 28.12
CA PRO A 360 5.68 2.94 28.39
C PRO A 360 6.18 4.37 28.67
N VAL A 361 5.53 5.38 28.09
CA VAL A 361 5.70 6.79 28.44
C VAL A 361 4.38 7.30 29.03
N GLY A 362 4.32 7.40 30.36
CA GLY A 362 3.11 7.76 31.10
C GLY A 362 2.68 9.23 30.96
N PRO A 363 1.46 9.58 31.40
CA PRO A 363 0.96 10.95 31.35
C PRO A 363 1.82 11.90 32.20
N GLY A 364 2.08 13.11 31.68
CA GLY A 364 2.91 14.11 32.37
C GLY A 364 4.42 13.85 32.30
N THR A 365 4.85 12.80 31.60
CA THR A 365 6.28 12.54 31.31
C THR A 365 6.66 13.11 29.95
N THR A 366 7.85 13.71 29.85
CA THR A 366 8.45 14.19 28.59
C THR A 366 9.82 13.55 28.40
N VAL A 367 10.01 12.83 27.30
CA VAL A 367 11.24 12.12 26.95
C VAL A 367 11.87 12.77 25.71
N SER A 368 13.18 13.03 25.73
CA SER A 368 13.92 13.53 24.57
C SER A 368 15.17 12.69 24.34
N LEU A 369 15.33 12.14 23.13
CA LEU A 369 16.39 11.19 22.78
C LEU A 369 17.27 11.70 21.62
N GLY A 370 18.58 11.47 21.74
CA GLY A 370 19.58 11.70 20.70
C GLY A 370 19.83 10.49 19.78
N GLY A 371 19.33 9.31 20.17
CA GLY A 371 19.49 8.03 19.48
C GLY A 371 18.18 7.24 19.43
N PRO A 372 18.20 6.01 18.88
CA PRO A 372 17.03 5.14 18.82
C PRO A 372 16.44 4.82 20.21
N ALA A 373 15.15 4.52 20.30
CA ALA A 373 14.54 4.00 21.52
C ALA A 373 14.76 2.49 21.69
N LEU A 374 14.75 1.73 20.59
CA LEU A 374 14.87 0.29 20.65
C LEU A 374 15.61 -0.23 19.41
N GLU A 375 16.66 -1.01 19.63
CA GLU A 375 17.36 -1.75 18.60
C GLU A 375 17.33 -3.24 18.96
N VAL A 376 16.88 -4.09 18.03
CA VAL A 376 16.78 -5.54 18.23
C VAL A 376 17.47 -6.25 17.08
N VAL A 377 18.57 -6.92 17.41
CA VAL A 377 19.44 -7.58 16.44
C VAL A 377 19.52 -9.07 16.78
N SER A 378 19.51 -9.91 15.76
CA SER A 378 19.72 -11.35 15.93
C SER A 378 21.12 -11.78 15.51
N GLY A 379 21.74 -12.62 16.34
CA GLY A 379 22.94 -13.35 15.99
C GLY A 379 22.66 -14.54 15.07
N PRO A 380 23.68 -15.08 14.40
CA PRO A 380 23.53 -16.18 13.42
C PRO A 380 23.07 -17.52 14.03
N THR A 381 23.13 -17.66 15.35
CA THR A 381 22.82 -18.92 16.06
C THR A 381 21.69 -18.80 17.08
N VAL A 382 21.40 -17.60 17.58
CA VAL A 382 20.34 -17.35 18.57
C VAL A 382 19.53 -16.14 18.09
N PRO A 383 18.28 -16.34 17.65
CA PRO A 383 17.44 -15.22 17.24
C PRO A 383 17.01 -14.41 18.47
N SER A 384 16.85 -13.10 18.28
CA SER A 384 16.13 -12.27 19.23
C SER A 384 14.64 -12.48 19.08
N THR A 385 13.95 -12.72 20.21
CA THR A 385 12.50 -12.89 20.22
C THR A 385 11.83 -11.96 21.23
N ILE A 386 10.72 -11.35 20.83
CA ILE A 386 9.81 -10.63 21.71
C ILE A 386 8.46 -11.36 21.69
N SER A 387 7.92 -11.75 22.85
CA SER A 387 6.69 -12.55 22.90
C SER A 387 5.75 -12.19 24.05
N GLY A 388 4.45 -12.08 23.74
CA GLY A 388 3.37 -11.92 24.73
C GLY A 388 3.19 -10.51 25.29
N VAL A 389 4.13 -9.59 25.04
CA VAL A 389 4.10 -8.21 25.52
C VAL A 389 2.83 -7.50 25.03
N THR A 390 2.30 -6.53 25.79
CA THR A 390 1.09 -5.80 25.36
C THR A 390 1.36 -4.95 24.11
N SER A 391 2.43 -4.14 24.16
CA SER A 391 2.92 -3.28 23.08
C SER A 391 4.44 -3.15 23.18
N LEU A 392 5.11 -2.79 22.08
CA LEU A 392 6.52 -2.36 22.18
C LEU A 392 6.59 -0.99 22.85
N LEU A 393 5.83 -0.03 22.33
CA LEU A 393 5.73 1.33 22.84
C LEU A 393 4.28 1.66 23.13
N ASP A 394 4.02 2.27 24.29
CA ASP A 394 2.73 2.87 24.65
C ASP A 394 2.94 4.27 25.22
N ILE A 395 2.47 5.28 24.50
CA ILE A 395 2.82 6.68 24.72
C ILE A 395 1.55 7.47 25.08
N SER A 396 1.43 7.84 26.34
CA SER A 396 0.41 8.75 26.88
C SER A 396 0.99 10.07 27.40
N GLY A 397 2.33 10.16 27.49
CA GLY A 397 3.09 11.41 27.65
C GLY A 397 3.69 11.91 26.34
N SER A 398 4.80 12.64 26.39
CA SER A 398 5.46 13.20 25.20
C SER A 398 6.83 12.57 24.99
N ILE A 399 7.18 12.21 23.75
CA ILE A 399 8.51 11.74 23.37
C ILE A 399 8.99 12.43 22.10
N SER A 400 10.26 12.80 22.07
CA SER A 400 10.91 13.43 20.93
C SER A 400 12.24 12.74 20.62
N SER A 401 12.58 12.64 19.34
CA SER A 401 13.87 12.14 18.90
C SER A 401 14.50 13.07 17.86
N SER A 402 15.78 13.38 18.07
CA SER A 402 16.60 14.15 17.15
C SER A 402 17.46 13.29 16.22
N THR A 403 17.40 11.96 16.36
CA THR A 403 18.12 11.04 15.46
C THR A 403 17.47 11.00 14.08
N THR A 404 18.30 10.85 13.05
CA THR A 404 17.86 10.57 11.68
C THR A 404 17.79 9.07 11.38
N SER A 405 18.34 8.23 12.25
CA SER A 405 18.20 6.78 12.20
C SER A 405 16.78 6.34 12.61
N PRO A 406 16.36 5.10 12.32
CA PRO A 406 15.08 4.58 12.79
C PRO A 406 14.97 4.68 14.31
N PHE A 407 13.80 5.09 14.78
CA PHE A 407 13.53 5.20 16.21
C PHE A 407 13.39 3.81 16.87
N ILE A 408 12.87 2.84 16.12
CA ILE A 408 12.87 1.42 16.44
C ILE A 408 13.46 0.69 15.24
N ASP A 409 14.43 -0.18 15.46
CA ASP A 409 15.18 -0.87 14.40
C ASP A 409 15.33 -2.37 14.68
N PHE A 410 14.83 -3.21 13.77
CA PHE A 410 14.80 -4.67 13.90
C PHE A 410 15.54 -5.35 12.73
N ASP A 411 16.50 -6.23 13.02
CA ASP A 411 17.24 -6.98 11.99
C ASP A 411 17.84 -8.32 12.48
N PRO A 412 17.47 -9.46 11.88
CA PRO A 412 16.11 -9.95 11.71
C PRO A 412 15.50 -10.33 13.06
N THR A 413 14.24 -9.97 13.32
CA THR A 413 13.63 -10.22 14.66
C THR A 413 12.27 -10.89 14.56
N THR A 414 11.95 -11.75 15.54
CA THR A 414 10.58 -12.18 15.80
C THR A 414 9.99 -11.33 16.91
N ALA A 415 8.83 -10.71 16.68
CA ALA A 415 8.14 -9.97 17.73
C ALA A 415 6.63 -10.19 17.68
N THR A 416 6.04 -10.54 18.82
CA THR A 416 4.60 -10.73 18.98
C THR A 416 4.08 -9.87 20.12
N THR A 417 3.13 -8.99 19.82
CA THR A 417 2.39 -8.20 20.81
C THR A 417 0.95 -8.68 20.94
N ALA A 418 0.39 -8.70 22.15
CA ALA A 418 -1.00 -9.05 22.39
C ALA A 418 -1.98 -7.93 21.99
N GLY A 419 -1.56 -6.67 22.12
CA GLY A 419 -2.29 -5.48 21.71
C GLY A 419 -1.65 -4.81 20.49
N ASP A 420 -1.71 -3.48 20.45
CA ASP A 420 -1.09 -2.69 19.38
C ASP A 420 0.44 -2.82 19.44
N PHE A 421 1.11 -2.87 18.29
CA PHE A 421 2.57 -2.95 18.24
C PHE A 421 3.20 -1.65 18.76
N ILE A 422 2.70 -0.51 18.27
CA ILE A 422 3.01 0.85 18.74
C ILE A 422 1.69 1.59 19.00
N ARG A 423 1.54 2.15 20.21
CA ARG A 423 0.37 2.94 20.61
C ARG A 423 0.77 4.34 21.04
N ILE A 424 0.07 5.34 20.50
CA ILE A 424 0.10 6.73 20.94
C ILE A 424 -1.31 7.05 21.44
N ALA A 425 -1.51 6.98 22.75
CA ALA A 425 -2.79 7.22 23.39
C ALA A 425 -3.23 8.69 23.27
N ALA A 426 -4.51 8.95 23.57
CA ALA A 426 -5.03 10.32 23.65
C ALA A 426 -4.23 11.15 24.68
N GLY A 427 -3.82 12.35 24.29
CA GLY A 427 -2.92 13.21 25.09
C GLY A 427 -1.42 12.89 24.95
N GLY A 428 -1.07 11.78 24.32
CA GLY A 428 0.31 11.45 23.97
C GLY A 428 0.83 12.24 22.77
N SER A 429 2.14 12.50 22.72
CA SER A 429 2.77 13.15 21.56
C SER A 429 4.12 12.54 21.19
N VAL A 430 4.37 12.42 19.88
CA VAL A 430 5.61 11.90 19.30
C VAL A 430 6.13 12.89 18.27
N ALA A 431 7.41 13.27 18.34
CA ALA A 431 8.07 14.13 17.35
C ALA A 431 9.41 13.54 16.91
N LEU A 432 9.60 13.30 15.61
CA LEU A 432 10.76 12.59 15.08
C LEU A 432 11.50 13.38 13.98
N ALA A 433 12.82 13.28 13.99
CA ALA A 433 13.70 13.71 12.90
C ALA A 433 14.01 12.60 11.88
N GLY A 434 13.74 11.33 12.21
CA GLY A 434 13.95 10.14 11.38
C GLY A 434 12.72 9.23 11.28
N PRO A 435 12.85 8.03 10.68
CA PRO A 435 11.78 7.02 10.64
C PRO A 435 11.33 6.59 12.04
N LEU A 436 10.06 6.22 12.19
CA LEU A 436 9.55 5.66 13.45
C LEU A 436 9.98 4.19 13.61
N PHE A 437 9.97 3.43 12.52
CA PHE A 437 10.19 2.00 12.57
C PHE A 437 10.85 1.49 11.29
N GLU A 438 11.86 0.63 11.44
CA GLU A 438 12.48 -0.15 10.37
C GLU A 438 12.55 -1.61 10.79
N ASP A 439 12.21 -2.50 9.87
CA ASP A 439 12.45 -3.94 9.99
C ASP A 439 13.10 -4.47 8.71
N GLU A 440 14.16 -5.23 8.89
CA GLU A 440 14.85 -5.98 7.86
C GLU A 440 14.76 -7.47 8.13
N SER A 441 14.37 -8.24 7.10
CA SER A 441 14.52 -9.69 7.06
C SER A 441 13.72 -10.50 8.10
N SER A 442 12.67 -9.93 8.74
CA SER A 442 11.78 -10.71 9.63
C SER A 442 11.07 -11.86 8.91
N ALA A 443 10.97 -11.87 7.57
CA ALA A 443 10.45 -13.01 6.81
C ALA A 443 11.36 -14.25 6.86
N LEU A 444 12.62 -14.11 7.28
CA LEU A 444 13.50 -15.25 7.55
C LEU A 444 13.13 -15.97 8.85
N THR A 445 12.32 -15.35 9.70
CA THR A 445 11.85 -15.94 10.95
C THR A 445 10.52 -16.69 10.75
N PRO A 446 10.22 -17.72 11.56
CA PRO A 446 9.00 -18.52 11.39
C PRO A 446 7.70 -17.71 11.48
N THR A 447 7.65 -16.76 12.41
CA THR A 447 6.44 -15.98 12.74
C THR A 447 6.47 -14.56 12.18
N GLY A 448 7.63 -13.94 12.03
CA GLY A 448 7.75 -12.53 11.66
C GLY A 448 7.30 -11.59 12.79
N LEU A 449 6.78 -10.43 12.40
CA LEU A 449 6.17 -9.45 13.29
C LEU A 449 4.66 -9.69 13.37
N THR A 450 4.13 -9.82 14.58
CA THR A 450 2.71 -10.05 14.83
C THR A 450 2.17 -9.07 15.86
N ALA A 451 1.10 -8.37 15.53
CA ALA A 451 0.34 -7.54 16.46
C ALA A 451 -1.06 -8.12 16.65
N GLY A 452 -1.47 -8.40 17.90
CA GLY A 452 -2.84 -8.82 18.20
C GLY A 452 -3.86 -7.70 17.96
N GLY A 453 -3.43 -6.44 18.10
CA GLY A 453 -4.19 -5.24 17.75
C GLY A 453 -3.77 -4.66 16.40
N ASN A 454 -3.56 -3.34 16.36
CA ASN A 454 -3.05 -2.63 15.19
C ASN A 454 -1.51 -2.64 15.16
N PHE A 455 -0.88 -2.49 13.99
CA PHE A 455 0.57 -2.23 13.98
C PHE A 455 0.88 -0.84 14.55
N LEU A 456 0.16 0.18 14.10
CA LEU A 456 0.24 1.54 14.63
C LEU A 456 -1.15 2.04 15.05
N ASN A 457 -1.31 2.48 16.29
CA ASN A 457 -2.53 3.10 16.79
C ASN A 457 -2.24 4.51 17.32
N VAL A 458 -2.84 5.54 16.72
CA VAL A 458 -2.60 6.94 17.06
C VAL A 458 -3.91 7.64 17.43
N ALA A 459 -4.13 7.85 18.72
CA ALA A 459 -5.18 8.72 19.25
C ALA A 459 -4.63 10.10 19.71
N GLY A 460 -3.30 10.20 19.87
CA GLY A 460 -2.59 11.43 20.21
C GLY A 460 -2.03 12.16 18.98
N ALA A 461 -0.84 12.75 19.13
CA ALA A 461 -0.13 13.46 18.07
C ALA A 461 1.15 12.72 17.62
N LEU A 462 1.39 12.64 16.32
CA LEU A 462 2.57 12.06 15.70
C LEU A 462 3.10 12.99 14.61
N GLY A 463 4.27 13.58 14.85
CA GLY A 463 4.97 14.44 13.91
C GLY A 463 6.28 13.79 13.44
N SER A 464 6.54 13.86 12.13
CA SER A 464 7.87 13.54 11.59
C SER A 464 8.28 14.55 10.52
N THR A 465 9.56 14.94 10.56
CA THR A 465 10.16 15.91 9.64
C THR A 465 11.01 15.27 8.56
N THR A 466 11.22 13.95 8.60
CA THR A 466 11.99 13.24 7.57
C THR A 466 11.18 13.05 6.28
N ALA A 467 11.87 13.15 5.13
CA ALA A 467 11.33 12.76 3.84
C ALA A 467 11.35 11.23 3.64
N GLU A 468 12.04 10.49 4.51
CA GLU A 468 12.06 9.03 4.49
C GLU A 468 10.71 8.44 4.92
N PRO A 469 10.35 7.23 4.44
CA PRO A 469 9.16 6.53 4.90
C PRO A 469 9.17 6.34 6.42
N LEU A 470 8.04 6.62 7.06
CA LEU A 470 7.92 6.56 8.52
C LEU A 470 8.02 5.12 9.05
N LEU A 471 7.40 4.18 8.33
CA LEU A 471 7.46 2.73 8.60
C LEU A 471 8.08 2.03 7.39
N ARG A 472 9.18 1.31 7.61
CA ARG A 472 9.98 0.63 6.57
C ARG A 472 10.03 -0.87 6.80
N PHE A 473 9.80 -1.64 5.74
CA PHE A 473 9.79 -3.10 5.78
C PHE A 473 10.52 -3.68 4.57
N THR A 474 11.66 -4.33 4.79
CA THR A 474 12.44 -4.95 3.73
C THR A 474 12.56 -6.45 3.97
N ASN A 475 11.99 -7.26 3.07
CA ASN A 475 11.90 -8.73 3.24
C ASN A 475 11.27 -9.10 4.60
N SER A 476 10.21 -8.39 4.97
CA SER A 476 9.52 -8.54 6.24
C SER A 476 8.27 -9.39 6.13
N LYS A 477 7.86 -10.03 7.23
CA LYS A 477 6.55 -10.66 7.36
C LYS A 477 5.81 -10.00 8.51
N VAL A 478 4.75 -9.25 8.20
CA VAL A 478 3.96 -8.50 9.20
C VAL A 478 2.52 -8.98 9.19
N THR A 479 2.01 -9.27 10.39
CA THR A 479 0.65 -9.76 10.60
C THR A 479 -0.04 -8.93 11.68
N THR A 480 -1.26 -8.44 11.43
CA THR A 480 -2.07 -7.73 12.42
C THR A 480 -3.42 -8.41 12.65
N GLY A 481 -3.93 -8.35 13.88
CA GLY A 481 -5.28 -8.80 14.24
C GLY A 481 -6.35 -7.76 13.90
N LEU A 482 -6.01 -6.47 14.02
CA LEU A 482 -6.84 -5.35 13.60
C LEU A 482 -6.19 -4.64 12.40
N ASN A 483 -6.25 -3.31 12.34
CA ASN A 483 -5.78 -2.52 11.20
C ASN A 483 -4.25 -2.52 11.12
N PHE A 484 -3.69 -2.16 9.97
CA PHE A 484 -2.26 -1.89 9.94
C PHE A 484 -1.98 -0.58 10.69
N ALA A 485 -2.61 0.52 10.28
CA ALA A 485 -2.61 1.77 11.01
C ALA A 485 -4.04 2.23 11.31
N ARG A 486 -4.31 2.59 12.57
CA ARG A 486 -5.53 3.26 13.00
C ARG A 486 -5.20 4.62 13.58
N ILE A 487 -5.88 5.65 13.12
CA ILE A 487 -5.71 7.01 13.60
C ILE A 487 -7.08 7.53 14.01
N THR A 488 -7.16 8.02 15.24
CA THR A 488 -8.34 8.65 15.81
C THR A 488 -7.97 10.05 16.28
N GLY A 489 -8.92 10.99 16.24
CA GLY A 489 -8.72 12.32 16.78
C GLY A 489 -9.81 12.71 17.77
N PRO A 490 -9.58 13.69 18.65
CA PRO A 490 -10.67 14.48 19.19
C PRO A 490 -11.17 15.47 18.11
N PRO A 491 -12.45 15.91 18.17
CA PRO A 491 -12.99 16.94 17.28
C PRO A 491 -12.14 18.23 17.26
N PRO A 492 -12.28 19.09 16.24
CA PRO A 492 -11.22 19.91 15.60
C PRO A 492 -10.68 21.13 16.38
N ALA A 493 -10.29 20.97 17.66
CA ALA A 493 -9.78 22.09 18.46
C ALA A 493 -8.25 22.29 18.43
N ALA A 494 -7.43 21.35 17.92
CA ALA A 494 -5.98 21.57 17.83
C ALA A 494 -5.26 20.65 16.81
N GLY A 495 -4.95 21.19 15.61
CA GLY A 495 -3.91 20.65 14.71
C GLY A 495 -4.18 19.26 14.10
N ALA A 496 -3.22 18.79 13.28
CA ALA A 496 -3.25 17.44 12.72
C ALA A 496 -2.81 16.39 13.76
N ASN A 497 -3.50 15.25 13.83
CA ASN A 497 -3.08 14.10 14.63
C ASN A 497 -1.79 13.51 14.10
N VAL A 498 -1.67 13.40 12.78
CA VAL A 498 -0.47 12.91 12.12
C VAL A 498 0.00 13.95 11.10
N SER A 499 1.25 14.38 11.23
CA SER A 499 1.89 15.33 10.32
C SER A 499 3.24 14.78 9.89
N ILE A 500 3.36 14.38 8.62
CA ILE A 500 4.57 13.75 8.08
C ILE A 500 5.03 14.43 6.78
N VAL A 501 6.32 14.32 6.47
CA VAL A 501 6.88 14.78 5.19
C VAL A 501 6.97 13.59 4.22
N GLY A 502 7.63 12.50 4.60
CA GLY A 502 7.75 11.29 3.79
C GLY A 502 6.46 10.45 3.67
N SER A 503 6.59 9.26 3.08
CA SER A 503 5.54 8.23 3.04
C SER A 503 5.20 7.73 4.45
N LEU A 504 3.98 7.27 4.66
CA LEU A 504 3.63 6.57 5.91
C LEU A 504 4.24 5.16 5.94
N VAL A 505 4.16 4.43 4.83
CA VAL A 505 4.69 3.06 4.72
C VAL A 505 5.44 2.85 3.42
N LYS A 506 6.60 2.21 3.49
CA LYS A 506 7.27 1.59 2.33
C LYS A 506 7.61 0.14 2.64
N ALA A 507 7.19 -0.77 1.77
CA ALA A 507 7.46 -2.20 1.92
C ALA A 507 8.02 -2.83 0.64
N VAL A 508 9.18 -3.48 0.74
CA VAL A 508 9.90 -4.08 -0.38
C VAL A 508 10.16 -5.57 -0.13
N GLY A 509 9.67 -6.43 -1.02
CA GLY A 509 9.87 -7.89 -0.93
C GLY A 509 9.17 -8.53 0.28
N SER A 510 8.16 -7.85 0.83
CA SER A 510 7.55 -8.17 2.12
C SER A 510 6.20 -8.89 1.96
N THR A 511 5.68 -9.42 3.06
CA THR A 511 4.31 -9.96 3.17
C THR A 511 3.58 -9.23 4.28
N LEU A 512 2.49 -8.55 3.94
CA LEU A 512 1.64 -7.83 4.88
C LEU A 512 0.26 -8.51 4.95
N VAL A 513 -0.13 -8.96 6.13
CA VAL A 513 -1.44 -9.59 6.38
C VAL A 513 -2.18 -8.82 7.47
N VAL A 514 -3.30 -8.21 7.10
CA VAL A 514 -4.07 -7.31 7.96
C VAL A 514 -5.42 -7.94 8.29
N GLY A 515 -5.78 -7.96 9.57
CA GLY A 515 -7.01 -8.59 10.04
C GLY A 515 -6.98 -10.12 9.90
N SER A 516 -5.81 -10.72 10.15
CA SER A 516 -5.65 -12.17 10.11
C SER A 516 -6.38 -12.83 11.28
N ALA A 517 -7.14 -13.89 11.00
CA ALA A 517 -7.99 -14.61 11.95
C ALA A 517 -7.23 -15.41 13.05
N GLY A 518 -6.00 -15.03 13.39
CA GLY A 518 -5.25 -15.50 14.54
C GLY A 518 -5.41 -14.62 15.80
N ALA A 519 -5.98 -13.43 15.66
CA ALA A 519 -6.39 -12.56 16.76
C ALA A 519 -7.74 -11.94 16.40
N SER A 520 -8.84 -12.57 16.85
CA SER A 520 -10.22 -12.09 16.68
C SER A 520 -10.68 -11.90 15.21
N GLY A 521 -10.61 -12.96 14.40
CA GLY A 521 -11.12 -12.97 13.02
C GLY A 521 -12.65 -13.02 12.94
N ALA A 522 -13.22 -12.19 12.05
CA ALA A 522 -14.65 -12.00 11.77
C ALA A 522 -15.50 -11.64 13.00
N PHE A 523 -15.95 -10.38 13.09
CA PHE A 523 -16.95 -10.02 14.09
C PHE A 523 -18.18 -10.93 13.98
N PHE A 524 -18.61 -11.31 12.77
CA PHE A 524 -19.73 -12.24 12.60
C PHE A 524 -19.27 -13.70 12.65
N GLU A 525 -19.73 -14.44 13.65
CA GLU A 525 -19.43 -15.86 13.84
C GLU A 525 -20.25 -16.71 12.86
N PRO A 526 -19.62 -17.44 11.92
CA PRO A 526 -20.34 -18.28 10.97
C PRO A 526 -20.88 -19.58 11.59
N ALA A 527 -20.27 -20.12 12.65
CA ALA A 527 -20.76 -21.30 13.35
C ALA A 527 -21.79 -20.90 14.41
N ILE A 528 -22.96 -20.46 13.97
CA ILE A 528 -24.04 -19.88 14.80
C ILE A 528 -24.72 -20.89 15.75
N GLY A 529 -24.50 -22.18 15.54
CA GLY A 529 -25.06 -23.26 16.36
C GLY A 529 -26.50 -23.66 16.00
N PRO A 530 -27.10 -24.59 16.77
CA PRO A 530 -28.48 -25.02 16.55
C PRO A 530 -29.48 -23.90 16.83
N ARG A 531 -30.61 -23.95 16.11
CA ARG A 531 -31.77 -23.08 16.35
C ARG A 531 -32.38 -23.40 17.73
N ILE A 532 -32.75 -22.36 18.47
CA ILE A 532 -33.38 -22.48 19.79
C ILE A 532 -34.89 -22.59 19.59
N THR A 533 -35.42 -23.81 19.66
CA THR A 533 -36.86 -24.08 19.44
C THR A 533 -37.77 -23.32 20.41
N ALA A 534 -37.32 -23.10 21.66
CA ALA A 534 -38.09 -22.37 22.66
C ALA A 534 -38.26 -20.87 22.35
N LEU A 535 -37.41 -20.31 21.47
CA LEU A 535 -37.52 -18.94 20.97
C LEU A 535 -38.16 -18.88 19.57
N ASN A 536 -38.76 -19.97 19.07
CA ASN A 536 -39.55 -19.95 17.83
C ASN A 536 -40.99 -19.48 18.13
N CYS A 537 -41.10 -18.26 18.64
CA CYS A 537 -42.34 -17.60 19.03
C CYS A 537 -42.13 -16.08 18.99
N ASP A 538 -43.16 -15.31 19.33
CA ASP A 538 -43.17 -13.86 19.36
C ASP A 538 -42.52 -13.33 20.65
N ASP A 539 -43.20 -13.53 21.78
CA ASP A 539 -42.78 -13.07 23.10
C ASP A 539 -42.46 -14.25 24.02
N CYS A 540 -41.23 -14.75 23.93
CA CYS A 540 -40.74 -15.75 24.88
C CYS A 540 -39.31 -15.51 25.33
N THR A 541 -39.01 -16.09 26.49
CA THR A 541 -37.67 -16.23 27.04
C THR A 541 -37.32 -17.70 27.25
N THR A 542 -36.02 -17.99 27.27
CA THR A 542 -35.54 -19.31 27.66
C THR A 542 -34.13 -19.21 28.26
N PRO A 543 -33.74 -20.05 29.23
CA PRO A 543 -32.36 -20.13 29.68
C PRO A 543 -31.42 -20.52 28.52
N ALA A 544 -30.22 -19.94 28.48
CA ALA A 544 -29.19 -20.29 27.51
C ALA A 544 -28.92 -21.81 27.53
N PRO A 545 -29.11 -22.53 26.40
CA PRO A 545 -28.95 -23.99 26.35
C PRO A 545 -27.55 -24.44 26.79
N GLY A 546 -27.46 -25.14 27.92
CA GLY A 546 -26.18 -25.60 28.48
C GLY A 546 -25.33 -24.52 29.17
N GLY A 547 -25.85 -23.30 29.36
CA GLY A 547 -25.10 -22.16 29.89
C GLY A 547 -24.11 -21.56 28.90
N PHE A 548 -23.25 -20.66 29.35
CA PHE A 548 -22.25 -20.00 28.49
C PHE A 548 -21.00 -20.85 28.23
N GLY A 549 -20.80 -21.94 29.00
CA GLY A 549 -19.60 -22.79 28.89
C GLY A 549 -18.36 -22.22 29.60
N PHE A 550 -18.46 -21.04 30.21
CA PHE A 550 -17.43 -20.39 31.05
C PHE A 550 -18.11 -19.43 32.05
N ALA A 551 -17.35 -18.93 33.03
CA ALA A 551 -17.82 -17.89 33.94
C ALA A 551 -17.61 -16.52 33.27
N PHE A 552 -18.69 -15.92 32.76
CA PHE A 552 -18.68 -14.61 32.11
C PHE A 552 -18.63 -13.49 33.17
N PRO A 553 -17.57 -12.68 33.23
CA PRO A 553 -17.50 -11.56 34.15
C PRO A 553 -18.30 -10.37 33.59
N PHE A 554 -19.23 -9.85 34.38
CA PHE A 554 -20.03 -8.69 34.02
C PHE A 554 -20.31 -7.85 35.27
N GLN A 555 -19.92 -6.56 35.23
CA GLN A 555 -20.25 -5.57 36.26
C GLN A 555 -19.95 -6.02 37.71
N GLY A 556 -18.78 -6.63 37.93
CA GLY A 556 -18.32 -7.08 39.26
C GLY A 556 -18.89 -8.43 39.71
N ALA A 557 -19.74 -9.08 38.91
CA ALA A 557 -20.25 -10.43 39.15
C ALA A 557 -19.80 -11.42 38.07
N SER A 558 -19.99 -12.71 38.31
CA SER A 558 -19.68 -13.78 37.35
C SER A 558 -20.91 -14.65 37.09
N TYR A 559 -21.22 -14.87 35.81
CA TYR A 559 -22.41 -15.58 35.35
C TYR A 559 -22.03 -16.80 34.52
N THR A 560 -22.62 -17.95 34.80
CA THR A 560 -22.42 -19.19 34.02
C THR A 560 -23.54 -19.42 33.00
N GLY A 561 -24.57 -18.57 32.98
CA GLY A 561 -25.69 -18.59 32.06
C GLY A 561 -26.55 -17.34 32.20
N GLY A 562 -27.61 -17.26 31.40
CA GLY A 562 -28.58 -16.16 31.39
C GLY A 562 -29.86 -16.55 30.68
N PHE A 563 -30.86 -15.67 30.67
CA PHE A 563 -32.10 -15.82 29.94
C PHE A 563 -32.02 -15.08 28.60
N LEU A 564 -32.27 -15.80 27.52
CA LEU A 564 -32.27 -15.29 26.16
C LEU A 564 -33.70 -14.88 25.80
N SER A 565 -33.88 -13.67 25.26
CA SER A 565 -35.17 -13.18 24.77
C SER A 565 -35.28 -13.31 23.25
N SER A 566 -36.49 -13.58 22.76
CA SER A 566 -36.89 -13.49 21.36
C SER A 566 -36.76 -12.07 20.80
N ASN A 567 -36.77 -11.05 21.66
CA ASN A 567 -36.70 -9.63 21.32
C ASN A 567 -35.28 -9.05 21.45
N GLY A 568 -34.23 -9.82 21.13
CA GLY A 568 -32.90 -9.24 20.85
C GLY A 568 -31.97 -8.95 22.03
N PHE A 569 -32.22 -9.53 23.22
CA PHE A 569 -31.38 -9.31 24.41
C PHE A 569 -31.15 -10.56 25.28
N ILE A 570 -30.18 -10.46 26.19
CA ILE A 570 -29.85 -11.44 27.24
C ILE A 570 -30.01 -10.78 28.62
N SER A 571 -30.63 -11.47 29.56
CA SER A 571 -30.71 -11.10 30.98
C SER A 571 -29.81 -11.98 31.84
N LEU A 572 -29.11 -11.40 32.80
CA LEU A 572 -28.13 -12.07 33.64
C LEU A 572 -28.57 -12.09 35.11
N GLY A 573 -28.48 -13.24 35.78
CA GLY A 573 -28.85 -13.38 37.19
C GLY A 573 -30.36 -13.56 37.46
N GLY A 574 -31.20 -13.37 36.44
CA GLY A 574 -32.64 -13.63 36.48
C GLY A 574 -33.28 -13.43 35.12
N ASP A 575 -34.59 -13.70 35.04
CA ASP A 575 -35.39 -13.51 33.83
C ASP A 575 -36.11 -12.16 33.89
N ASN A 576 -35.82 -11.27 32.93
CA ASN A 576 -36.49 -9.98 32.79
C ASN A 576 -37.75 -10.06 31.91
N GLY A 577 -38.16 -11.26 31.49
CA GLY A 577 -39.25 -11.45 30.54
C GLY A 577 -38.84 -11.18 29.09
N ASP A 578 -39.80 -11.30 28.17
CA ASP A 578 -39.60 -11.15 26.73
C ASP A 578 -39.26 -9.70 26.33
N GLY A 579 -39.70 -8.72 27.12
CA GLY A 579 -39.42 -7.31 26.88
C GLY A 579 -40.23 -6.70 25.75
N CYS A 580 -41.39 -7.25 25.37
CA CYS A 580 -42.25 -6.66 24.36
C CYS A 580 -42.56 -5.19 24.71
N CYS A 581 -42.52 -4.25 23.78
CA CYS A 581 -42.34 -4.43 22.32
C CYS A 581 -41.35 -3.40 21.73
N SER A 582 -41.07 -2.32 22.46
CA SER A 582 -40.02 -1.36 22.12
C SER A 582 -38.99 -1.34 23.23
N GLY A 583 -37.74 -1.16 22.85
CA GLY A 583 -36.67 -0.98 23.82
C GLY A 583 -36.98 0.18 24.76
N SER A 584 -36.82 -0.05 26.07
CA SER A 584 -37.17 0.91 27.11
C SER A 584 -35.97 1.20 28.00
N VAL A 585 -35.58 2.47 28.11
CA VAL A 585 -34.51 2.90 29.02
C VAL A 585 -34.86 2.53 30.46
N PHE A 586 -36.11 2.73 30.87
CA PHE A 586 -36.56 2.31 32.19
C PHE A 586 -36.35 0.81 32.41
N GLY A 587 -36.76 -0.04 31.46
CA GLY A 587 -36.55 -1.49 31.56
C GLY A 587 -35.08 -1.93 31.44
N LEU A 588 -34.21 -1.12 30.83
CA LEU A 588 -32.77 -1.36 30.80
C LEU A 588 -32.10 -1.06 32.15
N LEU A 589 -32.57 -0.03 32.86
CA LEU A 589 -31.98 0.45 34.12
C LEU A 589 -32.47 -0.32 35.35
N GLU A 590 -33.66 -0.92 35.28
CA GLU A 590 -34.29 -1.68 36.36
C GLU A 590 -34.04 -3.19 36.25
N ASP A 591 -34.52 -3.95 37.25
CA ASP A 591 -34.49 -5.41 37.33
C ASP A 591 -33.09 -6.04 37.25
N PHE A 592 -32.92 -7.16 36.53
CA PHE A 592 -31.66 -7.87 36.40
C PHE A 592 -30.78 -7.27 35.28
N PRO A 593 -29.45 -7.41 35.37
CA PRO A 593 -28.54 -6.92 34.33
C PRO A 593 -28.91 -7.39 32.92
N ARG A 594 -28.82 -6.48 31.95
CA ARG A 594 -29.31 -6.69 30.58
C ARG A 594 -28.24 -6.33 29.55
N ILE A 595 -28.15 -7.17 28.51
CA ILE A 595 -27.29 -6.99 27.33
C ILE A 595 -28.18 -7.05 26.10
N ALA A 596 -28.42 -5.90 25.45
CA ALA A 596 -29.34 -5.75 24.34
C ALA A 596 -28.59 -5.34 23.07
N ALA A 597 -28.48 -6.24 22.09
CA ALA A 597 -27.90 -5.89 20.79
C ALA A 597 -28.89 -5.17 19.88
N ALA A 598 -30.18 -5.52 19.95
CA ALA A 598 -31.22 -4.81 19.22
C ALA A 598 -32.58 -5.16 19.86
N TRP A 599 -32.92 -4.48 20.96
CA TRP A 599 -34.14 -4.76 21.72
C TRP A 599 -35.35 -4.03 21.15
N TYR A 600 -36.23 -4.80 20.49
CA TYR A 600 -37.54 -4.42 19.94
C TYR A 600 -38.31 -5.69 19.52
N ASP A 601 -39.54 -5.52 19.04
CA ASP A 601 -40.52 -6.57 18.72
C ASP A 601 -40.10 -7.45 17.52
N LEU A 602 -39.37 -8.53 17.79
CA LEU A 602 -38.87 -9.46 16.79
C LEU A 602 -39.76 -10.70 16.72
N TYR A 603 -39.94 -11.22 15.50
CA TYR A 603 -40.73 -12.43 15.27
C TYR A 603 -39.88 -13.58 14.69
N PRO A 604 -39.11 -14.29 15.54
CA PRO A 604 -38.30 -15.46 15.16
C PRO A 604 -38.94 -16.53 14.26
N PRO A 605 -40.28 -16.75 14.25
CA PRO A 605 -40.92 -17.67 13.31
C PRO A 605 -40.81 -17.24 11.83
N VAL A 606 -40.54 -15.97 11.54
CA VAL A 606 -40.31 -15.46 10.18
C VAL A 606 -38.83 -15.12 10.03
N GLY A 607 -38.09 -16.02 9.37
CA GLY A 607 -36.62 -15.96 9.22
C GLY A 607 -35.97 -17.32 9.45
N SER A 608 -34.64 -17.34 9.57
CA SER A 608 -33.92 -18.54 10.03
C SER A 608 -34.06 -18.73 11.55
N GLY A 609 -34.30 -17.64 12.30
CA GLY A 609 -34.65 -17.66 13.73
C GLY A 609 -33.48 -17.34 14.65
N VAL A 610 -33.61 -17.74 15.92
CA VAL A 610 -32.60 -17.49 16.95
C VAL A 610 -31.76 -18.75 17.18
N HIS A 611 -30.44 -18.59 17.17
CA HIS A 611 -29.45 -19.65 17.35
C HIS A 611 -28.53 -19.35 18.52
N PHE A 612 -27.97 -20.40 19.13
CA PHE A 612 -27.00 -20.25 20.20
C PHE A 612 -25.89 -21.28 20.08
N ASN A 613 -24.65 -20.82 20.22
CA ASN A 613 -23.47 -21.69 20.25
C ASN A 613 -22.50 -21.28 21.34
N THR A 614 -21.74 -22.25 21.84
CA THR A 614 -20.66 -22.03 22.80
C THR A 614 -19.34 -22.57 22.27
N PHE A 615 -18.27 -21.86 22.62
CA PHE A 615 -16.89 -22.16 22.29
C PHE A 615 -16.07 -22.05 23.59
N THR A 616 -14.79 -22.44 23.53
CA THR A 616 -13.87 -22.22 24.65
C THR A 616 -13.73 -20.72 24.92
N GLY A 617 -14.27 -20.27 26.05
CA GLY A 617 -14.18 -18.88 26.50
C GLY A 617 -15.02 -17.87 25.71
N ARG A 618 -16.00 -18.32 24.90
CA ARG A 618 -16.89 -17.45 24.12
C ARG A 618 -18.27 -18.08 23.92
N ALA A 619 -19.34 -17.29 24.04
CA ALA A 619 -20.71 -17.71 23.75
C ALA A 619 -21.34 -16.74 22.75
N VAL A 620 -22.12 -17.26 21.80
CA VAL A 620 -22.70 -16.47 20.70
C VAL A 620 -24.19 -16.76 20.58
N MET A 621 -25.01 -15.71 20.68
CA MET A 621 -26.42 -15.72 20.33
C MET A 621 -26.59 -15.01 18.99
N THR A 622 -27.25 -15.66 18.02
CA THR A 622 -27.45 -15.11 16.68
C THR A 622 -28.94 -15.01 16.37
N PHE A 623 -29.35 -13.85 15.87
CA PHE A 623 -30.61 -13.67 15.16
C PHE A 623 -30.26 -13.72 13.68
N ASP A 624 -30.77 -14.71 12.95
CA ASP A 624 -30.52 -14.85 11.52
C ASP A 624 -31.81 -14.61 10.73
N SER A 625 -31.78 -13.51 9.98
CA SER A 625 -32.83 -13.09 9.05
C SER A 625 -34.21 -12.96 9.69
N VAL A 626 -34.27 -12.57 10.97
CA VAL A 626 -35.50 -12.51 11.77
C VAL A 626 -36.27 -11.23 11.44
N ALA A 627 -37.54 -11.35 11.08
CA ALA A 627 -38.39 -10.20 10.81
C ALA A 627 -38.81 -9.49 12.10
N GLU A 628 -39.16 -8.21 11.98
CA GLU A 628 -39.93 -7.51 13.00
C GLU A 628 -41.38 -8.03 13.02
N TYR A 629 -42.00 -8.11 14.20
CA TYR A 629 -43.41 -8.45 14.30
C TYR A 629 -44.28 -7.39 13.59
N CYS A 630 -45.40 -7.82 12.98
CA CYS A 630 -46.30 -7.09 12.07
C CYS A 630 -45.98 -7.13 10.57
N CYS A 631 -44.72 -7.17 10.15
CA CYS A 631 -44.35 -6.58 8.86
C CYS A 631 -43.19 -7.29 8.11
N SER A 632 -42.97 -6.96 6.84
CA SER A 632 -41.86 -7.51 6.03
C SER A 632 -40.53 -6.83 6.37
N GLY A 633 -39.47 -7.61 6.52
CA GLY A 633 -38.13 -7.13 6.86
C GLY A 633 -37.23 -8.31 7.20
N SER A 634 -35.96 -8.06 7.45
CA SER A 634 -35.00 -9.08 7.87
C SER A 634 -33.90 -8.44 8.72
N ASN A 635 -33.66 -9.03 9.90
CA ASN A 635 -32.65 -8.59 10.85
C ASN A 635 -31.69 -9.72 11.16
N THR A 636 -30.41 -9.48 10.87
CA THR A 636 -29.32 -10.42 11.14
C THR A 636 -28.30 -9.77 12.05
N PHE A 637 -28.16 -10.27 13.27
CA PHE A 637 -27.20 -9.73 14.24
C PHE A 637 -26.78 -10.75 15.30
N GLN A 638 -25.70 -10.46 16.03
CA GLN A 638 -25.18 -11.33 17.09
C GLN A 638 -24.89 -10.58 18.38
N ILE A 639 -25.02 -11.32 19.49
CA ILE A 639 -24.47 -10.99 20.80
C ILE A 639 -23.38 -12.01 21.10
N GLN A 640 -22.13 -11.57 21.24
CA GLN A 640 -21.02 -12.42 21.65
C GLN A 640 -20.53 -12.02 23.04
N LEU A 641 -20.41 -13.00 23.93
CA LEU A 641 -19.85 -12.85 25.27
C LEU A 641 -18.49 -13.54 25.33
N LEU A 642 -17.46 -12.86 25.85
CA LEU A 642 -16.11 -13.39 25.95
C LEU A 642 -15.70 -13.58 27.41
N SER A 643 -14.83 -14.56 27.66
CA SER A 643 -14.33 -14.91 29.01
C SER A 643 -13.55 -13.80 29.73
N ASP A 644 -13.07 -12.80 29.00
CA ASP A 644 -12.42 -11.60 29.55
C ASP A 644 -13.41 -10.47 29.90
N GLY A 645 -14.71 -10.70 29.71
CA GLY A 645 -15.77 -9.74 30.00
C GLY A 645 -16.14 -8.82 28.85
N ARG A 646 -15.49 -8.97 27.67
CA ARG A 646 -15.90 -8.23 26.48
C ARG A 646 -17.28 -8.70 25.99
N ILE A 647 -18.04 -7.74 25.49
CA ILE A 647 -19.29 -7.96 24.77
C ILE A 647 -19.13 -7.40 23.37
N VAL A 648 -19.55 -8.17 22.37
CA VAL A 648 -19.50 -7.76 20.97
C VAL A 648 -20.90 -7.86 20.37
N PHE A 649 -21.41 -6.74 19.88
CA PHE A 649 -22.58 -6.70 19.00
C PHE A 649 -22.11 -6.63 17.57
N VAL A 650 -22.81 -7.34 16.69
CA VAL A 650 -22.42 -7.51 15.29
C VAL A 650 -23.66 -7.43 14.44
N TYR A 651 -23.71 -6.55 13.46
CA TYR A 651 -24.92 -6.27 12.68
C TYR A 651 -24.69 -6.55 11.20
N GLY A 652 -25.40 -7.54 10.65
CA GLY A 652 -25.52 -7.73 9.21
C GLY A 652 -26.55 -6.76 8.61
N ALA A 653 -27.42 -7.29 7.75
CA ALA A 653 -28.57 -6.54 7.26
C ALA A 653 -29.57 -6.32 8.41
N MET A 654 -30.05 -5.08 8.57
CA MET A 654 -31.03 -4.69 9.58
C MET A 654 -32.13 -3.86 8.92
N THR A 655 -33.38 -4.14 9.27
CA THR A 655 -34.57 -3.37 8.89
C THR A 655 -35.50 -3.27 10.08
N THR A 656 -35.63 -2.08 10.68
CA THR A 656 -36.44 -1.82 11.89
C THR A 656 -37.55 -0.79 11.65
N PRO A 657 -38.50 -1.04 10.73
CA PRO A 657 -39.47 -0.03 10.29
C PRO A 657 -40.51 0.45 11.31
N PHE A 658 -40.82 -0.26 12.41
CA PHE A 658 -42.00 0.08 13.26
C PHE A 658 -41.73 0.41 14.72
N HIS A 659 -40.86 -0.34 15.40
CA HIS A 659 -40.60 -0.19 16.84
C HIS A 659 -39.29 0.57 17.10
N VAL A 660 -39.22 1.17 18.30
CA VAL A 660 -37.97 1.77 18.80
C VAL A 660 -37.03 0.64 19.20
N SER A 661 -35.84 0.61 18.61
CA SER A 661 -34.78 -0.35 18.94
C SER A 661 -33.86 0.22 20.01
N LEU A 662 -33.55 -0.55 21.04
CA LEU A 662 -32.55 -0.20 22.03
C LEU A 662 -31.31 -1.08 21.87
N VAL A 663 -30.15 -0.45 21.77
CA VAL A 663 -28.84 -1.11 21.81
C VAL A 663 -28.14 -0.69 23.09
N GLY A 664 -27.61 -1.60 23.89
CA GLY A 664 -26.88 -1.23 25.10
C GLY A 664 -26.67 -2.32 26.13
N VAL A 665 -25.95 -1.96 27.19
CA VAL A 665 -25.65 -2.80 28.35
C VAL A 665 -25.93 -2.03 29.64
N SER A 666 -26.39 -2.73 30.67
CA SER A 666 -26.68 -2.14 31.99
C SER A 666 -26.51 -3.16 33.11
N PRO A 667 -26.00 -2.76 34.29
CA PRO A 667 -25.99 -3.59 35.49
C PRO A 667 -27.40 -3.86 36.07
N GLY A 668 -28.43 -3.14 35.63
CA GLY A 668 -29.78 -3.21 36.20
C GLY A 668 -29.82 -2.72 37.65
N GLY A 669 -30.87 -3.09 38.39
CA GLY A 669 -30.97 -2.82 39.83
C GLY A 669 -31.11 -1.34 40.19
N SER A 670 -31.91 -0.60 39.41
CA SER A 670 -32.09 0.86 39.51
C SER A 670 -30.80 1.64 39.25
N ALA A 671 -30.09 1.24 38.18
CA ALA A 671 -28.88 1.91 37.73
C ALA A 671 -29.15 3.39 37.38
N ALA A 672 -28.17 4.25 37.61
CA ALA A 672 -28.26 5.65 37.18
C ALA A 672 -28.35 5.74 35.66
N ASP A 673 -29.20 6.64 35.15
CA ASP A 673 -29.30 6.94 33.72
C ASP A 673 -28.19 7.94 33.32
N PRO A 674 -27.19 7.52 32.52
CA PRO A 674 -26.16 8.43 32.02
C PRO A 674 -26.64 9.29 30.84
N GLY A 675 -27.85 9.03 30.31
CA GLY A 675 -28.31 9.52 29.02
C GLY A 675 -27.84 8.64 27.85
N GLY A 676 -28.56 8.72 26.73
CA GLY A 676 -28.21 7.99 25.50
C GLY A 676 -26.87 8.43 24.91
N SER A 677 -26.13 7.47 24.38
CA SER A 677 -24.93 7.64 23.57
C SER A 677 -25.26 7.37 22.10
N ASP A 678 -24.46 7.92 21.19
CA ASP A 678 -24.53 7.64 19.76
C ASP A 678 -23.38 6.69 19.40
N PHE A 679 -23.71 5.44 19.05
CA PHE A 679 -22.75 4.40 18.67
C PHE A 679 -22.34 4.49 17.20
N SER A 680 -23.03 5.30 16.40
CA SER A 680 -22.63 5.62 15.03
C SER A 680 -21.55 6.72 15.01
N SER A 681 -21.55 7.63 16.00
CA SER A 681 -20.54 8.69 16.20
C SER A 681 -20.76 9.52 17.50
N PRO A 682 -19.77 9.72 18.41
CA PRO A 682 -18.36 9.39 18.29
C PRO A 682 -17.98 8.13 19.10
N VAL A 683 -17.66 7.05 18.38
CA VAL A 683 -16.97 5.87 18.92
C VAL A 683 -15.52 5.91 18.39
N PRO A 684 -14.47 5.63 19.19
CA PRO A 684 -14.50 5.08 20.54
C PRO A 684 -14.71 6.14 21.63
N PHE A 685 -15.37 5.74 22.72
CA PHE A 685 -15.51 6.54 23.94
C PHE A 685 -15.45 5.64 25.18
N SER A 686 -15.19 6.25 26.35
CA SER A 686 -15.24 5.57 27.64
C SER A 686 -16.45 6.04 28.44
N SER A 687 -17.18 5.12 29.07
CA SER A 687 -18.29 5.44 29.97
C SER A 687 -17.83 5.79 31.39
N GLY A 688 -16.52 5.81 31.64
CA GLY A 688 -15.95 6.05 32.97
C GLY A 688 -16.39 4.96 33.96
N ALA A 689 -16.94 5.34 35.11
CA ALA A 689 -17.45 4.39 36.09
C ALA A 689 -18.91 3.96 35.83
N SER A 690 -19.55 4.44 34.77
CA SER A 690 -20.92 4.05 34.44
C SER A 690 -20.95 2.67 33.81
N GLY A 691 -21.59 1.72 34.49
CA GLY A 691 -21.84 0.39 33.94
C GLY A 691 -22.93 0.36 32.86
N THR A 692 -23.69 1.44 32.73
CA THR A 692 -24.74 1.62 31.73
C THR A 692 -24.21 2.40 30.53
N VAL A 693 -24.47 1.90 29.32
CA VAL A 693 -24.30 2.62 28.05
C VAL A 693 -25.36 2.12 27.07
N TYR A 694 -26.08 3.02 26.41
CA TYR A 694 -27.12 2.64 25.44
C TYR A 694 -27.36 3.70 24.37
N GLU A 695 -28.02 3.30 23.30
CA GLU A 695 -28.57 4.13 22.24
C GLU A 695 -30.03 3.70 21.94
N LEU A 696 -30.86 4.68 21.58
CA LEU A 696 -32.22 4.45 21.11
C LEU A 696 -32.34 4.83 19.64
N PHE A 697 -32.86 3.92 18.84
CA PHE A 697 -33.13 4.14 17.43
C PHE A 697 -34.64 4.28 17.20
N PRO A 698 -35.11 5.44 16.73
CA PRO A 698 -36.47 5.58 16.23
C PRO A 698 -36.76 4.59 15.08
N PRO A 699 -38.05 4.31 14.79
CA PRO A 699 -38.43 3.45 13.67
C PRO A 699 -37.82 3.93 12.35
N GLY A 700 -37.16 3.02 11.64
CA GLY A 700 -36.45 3.27 10.37
C GLY A 700 -35.09 3.97 10.49
N ALA A 701 -34.62 4.26 11.70
CA ALA A 701 -33.39 5.04 11.92
C ALA A 701 -32.18 4.19 12.36
N PHE A 702 -32.27 2.86 12.34
CA PHE A 702 -31.16 1.99 12.75
C PHE A 702 -29.98 2.09 11.78
N ASP A 703 -28.87 2.67 12.24
CA ASP A 703 -27.70 3.01 11.41
C ASP A 703 -26.45 2.17 11.70
N LEU A 704 -26.52 1.24 12.66
CA LEU A 704 -25.42 0.32 12.97
C LEU A 704 -25.36 -0.89 12.02
N ALA A 705 -26.19 -0.93 10.97
CA ALA A 705 -26.17 -1.99 9.97
C ALA A 705 -24.81 -2.09 9.30
N GLY A 706 -24.23 -3.30 9.27
CA GLY A 706 -22.87 -3.49 8.76
C GLY A 706 -21.78 -2.99 9.72
N ALA A 707 -22.07 -2.78 11.00
CA ALA A 707 -21.07 -2.46 12.03
C ALA A 707 -20.95 -3.56 13.11
N ALA A 708 -19.92 -3.45 13.94
CA ALA A 708 -19.73 -4.18 15.18
C ALA A 708 -19.38 -3.20 16.30
N ILE A 709 -20.02 -3.36 17.45
CA ILE A 709 -19.78 -2.55 18.65
C ILE A 709 -19.17 -3.45 19.71
N VAL A 710 -18.00 -3.08 20.23
CA VAL A 710 -17.26 -3.82 21.24
C VAL A 710 -17.26 -3.02 22.53
N PHE A 711 -17.78 -3.62 23.59
CA PHE A 711 -17.72 -3.11 24.95
C PHE A 711 -16.59 -3.85 25.69
N THR A 712 -15.53 -3.12 26.02
CA THR A 712 -14.40 -3.64 26.79
C THR A 712 -14.46 -3.14 28.22
N PRO A 713 -14.42 -4.00 29.26
CA PRO A 713 -14.36 -3.53 30.64
C PRO A 713 -13.14 -2.63 30.87
N ASN A 714 -13.35 -1.40 31.35
CA ASN A 714 -12.28 -0.41 31.50
C ASN A 714 -11.57 -0.46 32.87
N GLY A 715 -11.92 -1.41 33.73
CA GLY A 715 -11.40 -1.53 35.09
C GLY A 715 -11.95 -0.52 36.11
N LEU A 716 -12.79 0.44 35.69
CA LEU A 716 -13.43 1.45 36.55
C LEU A 716 -14.90 1.13 36.89
N GLY A 717 -15.41 -0.01 36.42
CA GLY A 717 -16.83 -0.38 36.51
C GLY A 717 -17.65 0.01 35.28
N GLY A 718 -17.04 0.64 34.27
CA GLY A 718 -17.69 0.94 32.99
C GLY A 718 -17.02 0.25 31.81
N TRP A 719 -17.18 0.87 30.64
CA TRP A 719 -16.82 0.30 29.35
C TRP A 719 -15.97 1.29 28.55
N ASP A 720 -14.94 0.77 27.90
CA ASP A 720 -14.36 1.37 26.71
C ASP A 720 -15.12 0.80 25.50
N VAL A 721 -15.93 1.64 24.86
CA VAL A 721 -16.76 1.30 23.72
C VAL A 721 -16.00 1.63 22.45
N SER A 722 -15.90 0.66 21.54
CA SER A 722 -15.27 0.82 20.23
C SER A 722 -16.17 0.27 19.13
N GLY A 723 -16.04 0.84 17.93
CA GLY A 723 -16.85 0.51 16.77
C GLY A 723 -15.92 0.07 15.65
N SER A 724 -16.28 -1.01 14.97
CA SER A 724 -15.68 -1.41 13.72
C SER A 724 -16.77 -1.52 12.68
N LEU A 725 -16.57 -0.96 11.50
CA LEU A 725 -17.39 -1.36 10.36
C LEU A 725 -17.11 -2.87 10.13
N LEU A 726 -18.12 -3.66 9.78
CA LEU A 726 -17.98 -5.05 9.31
C LEU A 726 -17.18 -5.13 7.99
N SER A 727 -16.56 -4.03 7.57
CA SER A 727 -15.70 -3.98 6.41
C SER A 727 -14.42 -4.81 6.54
N GLY A 728 -14.19 -5.53 7.65
CA GLY A 728 -12.89 -6.14 7.96
C GLY A 728 -11.87 -5.10 8.41
N ALA A 729 -10.72 -5.55 8.93
CA ALA A 729 -9.67 -4.65 9.37
C ALA A 729 -8.99 -3.99 8.16
N ALA A 730 -8.91 -2.67 8.16
CA ALA A 730 -8.36 -1.90 7.05
C ALA A 730 -6.84 -1.80 7.12
N PHE A 731 -6.18 -1.56 6.00
CA PHE A 731 -4.76 -1.19 6.05
C PHE A 731 -4.60 0.16 6.76
N LEU A 732 -5.37 1.18 6.36
CA LEU A 732 -5.44 2.48 7.02
C LEU A 732 -6.89 2.79 7.44
N ALA A 733 -7.11 3.01 8.73
CA ALA A 733 -8.40 3.43 9.29
C ALA A 733 -8.27 4.82 9.93
N LEU A 734 -9.06 5.78 9.45
CA LEU A 734 -9.19 7.12 10.01
C LEU A 734 -10.61 7.32 10.53
N ASP A 735 -10.77 7.56 11.82
CA ASP A 735 -12.08 7.72 12.46
C ASP A 735 -12.10 8.82 13.52
N SER A 736 -13.30 9.13 14.02
CA SER A 736 -13.56 10.09 15.11
C SER A 736 -13.00 11.50 14.93
N GLY A 737 -12.80 11.98 13.70
CA GLY A 737 -12.29 13.33 13.43
C GLY A 737 -10.76 13.37 13.29
N ALA A 738 -10.14 12.21 13.04
CA ALA A 738 -8.72 12.12 12.72
C ALA A 738 -8.31 13.07 11.59
N VAL A 739 -7.22 13.80 11.78
CA VAL A 739 -6.62 14.67 10.76
C VAL A 739 -5.20 14.20 10.46
N VAL A 740 -4.96 13.79 9.21
CA VAL A 740 -3.66 13.33 8.71
C VAL A 740 -3.20 14.24 7.58
N THR A 741 -1.98 14.74 7.70
CA THR A 741 -1.33 15.58 6.68
C THR A 741 0.01 14.98 6.26
N GLN A 742 0.18 14.77 4.96
CA GLN A 742 1.45 14.39 4.34
C GLN A 742 1.84 15.45 3.31
N THR A 743 3.08 15.97 3.40
CA THR A 743 3.54 17.16 2.66
C THR A 743 4.64 16.88 1.64
N GLY A 744 5.04 15.63 1.46
CA GLY A 744 6.00 15.21 0.46
C GLY A 744 5.35 15.14 -0.92
N VAL A 745 5.70 16.09 -1.77
CA VAL A 745 5.21 16.20 -3.15
C VAL A 745 5.47 14.92 -3.94
N ASP A 746 4.42 14.39 -4.55
CA ASP A 746 4.43 13.18 -5.40
C ASP A 746 4.95 11.90 -4.72
N LEU A 747 5.17 11.93 -3.40
CA LEU A 747 5.46 10.73 -2.63
C LEU A 747 4.16 10.00 -2.32
N PRO A 748 4.04 8.69 -2.63
CA PRO A 748 2.87 7.93 -2.25
C PRO A 748 2.77 7.86 -0.71
N LEU A 749 1.57 7.95 -0.16
CA LEU A 749 1.36 7.71 1.27
C LEU A 749 1.79 6.28 1.64
N VAL A 750 1.53 5.33 0.76
CA VAL A 750 1.96 3.92 0.88
C VAL A 750 2.57 3.42 -0.41
N GLU A 751 3.78 2.88 -0.31
CA GLU A 751 4.54 2.30 -1.43
C GLU A 751 4.79 0.81 -1.20
N LEU A 752 4.36 -0.02 -2.17
CA LEU A 752 4.58 -1.46 -2.16
C LEU A 752 5.39 -1.87 -3.40
N VAL A 753 6.51 -2.55 -3.19
CA VAL A 753 7.37 -3.04 -4.28
C VAL A 753 7.64 -4.51 -4.07
N THR A 754 7.21 -5.37 -4.99
CA THR A 754 7.30 -6.85 -4.84
C THR A 754 6.73 -7.36 -3.51
N THR A 755 5.75 -6.66 -2.95
CA THR A 755 5.18 -6.93 -1.63
C THR A 755 3.75 -7.43 -1.79
N SER A 756 3.41 -8.56 -1.18
CA SER A 756 2.01 -9.02 -1.16
C SER A 756 1.26 -8.39 0.01
N LEU A 757 0.10 -7.80 -0.27
CA LEU A 757 -0.82 -7.28 0.75
C LEU A 757 -2.13 -8.07 0.72
N THR A 758 -2.48 -8.65 1.87
CA THR A 758 -3.81 -9.20 2.13
C THR A 758 -4.42 -8.45 3.31
N SER A 759 -5.61 -7.91 3.13
CA SER A 759 -6.39 -7.31 4.21
C SER A 759 -7.76 -7.96 4.24
N SER A 760 -8.32 -8.20 5.44
CA SER A 760 -9.71 -8.64 5.56
C SER A 760 -10.70 -7.54 5.18
N GLY A 761 -10.23 -6.29 5.01
CA GLY A 761 -11.06 -5.15 4.67
C GLY A 761 -10.59 -4.26 3.53
N PHE A 762 -10.91 -2.96 3.65
CA PHE A 762 -10.49 -1.97 2.66
C PHE A 762 -9.02 -1.62 2.84
N PHE A 763 -8.38 -1.11 1.80
CA PHE A 763 -7.08 -0.47 1.96
C PHE A 763 -7.19 0.81 2.83
N LEU A 764 -8.12 1.71 2.54
CA LEU A 764 -8.41 2.91 3.33
C LEU A 764 -9.89 2.95 3.73
N VAL A 765 -10.16 3.23 5.01
CA VAL A 765 -11.49 3.58 5.52
C VAL A 765 -11.43 4.93 6.23
N GLN A 766 -12.33 5.84 5.87
CA GLN A 766 -12.54 7.12 6.54
C GLN A 766 -13.97 7.24 7.07
N SER A 767 -14.10 7.57 8.35
CA SER A 767 -15.38 7.85 9.02
C SER A 767 -15.23 8.97 10.06
N GLY A 768 -16.34 9.33 10.71
CA GLY A 768 -16.37 10.26 11.84
C GLY A 768 -15.85 11.66 11.52
N ALA A 769 -16.12 12.18 10.32
CA ALA A 769 -15.61 13.48 9.86
C ALA A 769 -14.07 13.59 9.84
N SER A 770 -13.37 12.51 9.50
CA SER A 770 -11.91 12.51 9.36
C SER A 770 -11.43 13.22 8.08
N LEU A 771 -10.21 13.77 8.13
CA LEU A 771 -9.52 14.42 7.01
C LEU A 771 -8.18 13.76 6.71
N LEU A 772 -7.99 13.32 5.47
CA LEU A 772 -6.70 12.92 4.91
C LEU A 772 -6.29 13.94 3.85
N SER A 773 -5.18 14.64 4.07
CA SER A 773 -4.60 15.60 3.13
C SER A 773 -3.20 15.15 2.73
N ILE A 774 -2.99 14.84 1.45
CA ILE A 774 -1.73 14.32 0.92
C ILE A 774 -1.27 15.12 -0.31
N GLU A 775 0.04 15.20 -0.52
CA GLU A 775 0.63 15.87 -1.70
C GLU A 775 1.12 14.89 -2.78
N GLY A 776 0.75 13.61 -2.65
CA GLY A 776 1.06 12.55 -3.59
C GLY A 776 -0.07 11.51 -3.72
N PRO A 777 0.21 10.38 -4.38
CA PRO A 777 -0.72 9.25 -4.47
C PRO A 777 -1.10 8.69 -3.09
N LEU A 778 -2.27 8.07 -2.99
CA LEU A 778 -2.62 7.27 -1.81
C LEU A 778 -1.82 5.95 -1.78
N LEU A 779 -1.76 5.27 -2.93
CA LEU A 779 -1.11 3.96 -3.07
C LEU A 779 -0.36 3.85 -4.39
N SER A 780 0.90 3.43 -4.32
CA SER A 780 1.68 2.94 -5.46
C SER A 780 2.10 1.49 -5.20
N ALA A 781 1.69 0.56 -6.07
CA ALA A 781 1.96 -0.86 -5.93
C ALA A 781 2.61 -1.43 -7.20
N THR A 782 3.89 -1.79 -7.11
CA THR A 782 4.69 -2.33 -8.23
C THR A 782 4.96 -3.81 -8.01
N VAL A 783 4.48 -4.65 -8.92
CA VAL A 783 4.54 -6.12 -8.90
C VAL A 783 4.10 -6.67 -7.53
N SER A 784 3.08 -6.04 -6.96
CA SER A 784 2.65 -6.22 -5.56
C SER A 784 1.20 -6.71 -5.54
N PRO A 785 0.95 -8.02 -5.46
CA PRO A 785 -0.40 -8.56 -5.51
C PRO A 785 -1.22 -8.07 -4.32
N LEU A 786 -2.45 -7.64 -4.59
CA LEU A 786 -3.39 -7.11 -3.60
C LEU A 786 -4.59 -8.04 -3.47
N THR A 787 -4.91 -8.44 -2.24
CA THR A 787 -6.15 -9.16 -1.90
C THR A 787 -6.93 -8.32 -0.89
N LEU A 788 -7.94 -7.60 -1.39
CA LEU A 788 -8.73 -6.61 -0.68
C LEU A 788 -10.21 -6.88 -0.95
N PRO A 789 -10.86 -7.80 -0.23
CA PRO A 789 -12.22 -8.24 -0.53
C PRO A 789 -13.26 -7.11 -0.42
N SER A 790 -13.01 -6.13 0.44
CA SER A 790 -13.90 -4.98 0.61
C SER A 790 -13.63 -3.86 -0.39
N GLY A 791 -12.37 -3.55 -0.73
CA GLY A 791 -12.05 -2.55 -1.75
C GLY A 791 -10.77 -1.76 -1.47
N LEU A 792 -10.51 -0.70 -2.24
CA LEU A 792 -9.38 0.20 -2.01
C LEU A 792 -9.76 1.31 -1.05
N VAL A 793 -10.83 2.05 -1.32
CA VAL A 793 -11.17 3.26 -0.57
C VAL A 793 -12.64 3.24 -0.20
N ARG A 794 -12.92 3.44 1.09
CA ARG A 794 -14.26 3.77 1.59
C ARG A 794 -14.22 5.08 2.36
N ILE A 795 -15.04 6.04 1.95
CA ILE A 795 -15.20 7.33 2.64
C ILE A 795 -16.68 7.49 2.99
N LEU A 796 -16.97 7.61 4.28
CA LEU A 796 -18.32 7.84 4.81
C LEU A 796 -18.60 9.34 5.02
N GLY A 797 -19.88 9.67 5.17
CA GLY A 797 -20.38 11.03 5.32
C GLY A 797 -19.56 11.91 6.27
N GLY A 798 -19.38 13.16 5.88
CA GLY A 798 -18.55 14.15 6.58
C GLY A 798 -17.04 13.97 6.48
N SER A 799 -16.52 12.81 6.05
CA SER A 799 -15.08 12.57 5.93
C SER A 799 -14.55 12.98 4.55
N ARG A 800 -13.25 13.28 4.46
CA ARG A 800 -12.65 13.82 3.22
C ARG A 800 -11.23 13.31 2.98
N LEU A 801 -10.96 12.95 1.72
CA LEU A 801 -9.62 12.76 1.16
C LEU A 801 -9.31 13.89 0.18
N VAL A 802 -8.16 14.51 0.34
CA VAL A 802 -7.62 15.53 -0.56
C VAL A 802 -6.24 15.11 -1.02
N SER A 803 -6.05 15.02 -2.33
CA SER A 803 -4.76 14.84 -2.95
C SER A 803 -4.50 15.98 -3.94
N SER A 804 -3.37 16.67 -3.79
CA SER A 804 -2.98 17.77 -4.69
C SER A 804 -2.15 17.32 -5.90
N THR A 805 -1.75 16.05 -5.97
CA THR A 805 -0.97 15.54 -7.11
C THR A 805 -1.81 15.39 -8.38
N LEU A 806 -1.11 15.38 -9.52
CA LEU A 806 -1.67 15.02 -10.83
C LEU A 806 -1.41 13.54 -11.17
N MET A 807 -0.62 12.84 -10.35
CA MET A 807 -0.40 11.40 -10.46
C MET A 807 -1.68 10.63 -10.14
N PRO A 808 -1.81 9.36 -10.59
CA PRO A 808 -2.94 8.53 -10.21
C PRO A 808 -3.03 8.39 -8.68
N LEU A 809 -4.22 8.57 -8.11
CA LEU A 809 -4.44 8.43 -6.67
C LEU A 809 -4.11 7.00 -6.22
N VAL A 810 -4.51 6.01 -7.01
CA VAL A 810 -4.05 4.63 -6.88
C VAL A 810 -3.42 4.18 -8.20
N TYR A 811 -2.16 3.73 -8.12
CA TYR A 811 -1.38 3.22 -9.24
C TYR A 811 -0.96 1.76 -9.00
N LEU A 812 -1.37 0.86 -9.90
CA LEU A 812 -0.99 -0.55 -9.88
C LEU A 812 -0.14 -0.87 -11.12
N GLU A 813 1.07 -1.39 -10.92
CA GLU A 813 1.95 -1.82 -12.01
C GLU A 813 2.27 -3.31 -11.90
N GLY A 814 1.90 -4.09 -12.91
CA GLY A 814 2.10 -5.53 -12.90
C GLY A 814 1.24 -6.26 -11.87
N GLY A 815 1.32 -7.59 -11.88
CA GLY A 815 0.67 -8.42 -10.86
C GLY A 815 -0.81 -8.77 -11.13
N VAL A 816 -1.35 -9.57 -10.22
CA VAL A 816 -2.75 -10.03 -10.22
C VAL A 816 -3.39 -9.59 -8.92
N HIS A 817 -4.51 -8.89 -9.02
CA HIS A 817 -5.19 -8.26 -7.89
C HIS A 817 -6.64 -8.73 -7.80
N SER A 818 -7.08 -9.02 -6.58
CA SER A 818 -8.47 -9.28 -6.21
C SER A 818 -8.93 -8.15 -5.31
N ILE A 819 -9.70 -7.20 -5.85
CA ILE A 819 -10.07 -5.96 -5.17
C ILE A 819 -11.58 -5.79 -5.27
N ALA A 820 -12.25 -5.54 -4.15
CA ALA A 820 -13.70 -5.50 -4.06
C ALA A 820 -14.35 -6.79 -4.58
N SER A 821 -13.84 -7.94 -4.13
CA SER A 821 -14.34 -9.26 -4.58
C SER A 821 -15.58 -9.73 -3.82
N THR A 822 -15.89 -9.16 -2.65
CA THR A 822 -17.11 -9.46 -1.89
C THR A 822 -18.33 -8.86 -2.59
N VAL A 823 -19.42 -9.63 -2.67
CA VAL A 823 -20.66 -9.18 -3.29
C VAL A 823 -21.13 -7.84 -2.69
N GLY A 824 -21.49 -6.89 -3.55
CA GLY A 824 -22.00 -5.57 -3.14
C GLY A 824 -20.93 -4.51 -2.86
N THR A 825 -19.63 -4.85 -2.94
CA THR A 825 -18.56 -3.88 -2.70
C THR A 825 -18.07 -3.18 -3.96
N ALA A 826 -17.30 -2.10 -3.79
CA ALA A 826 -16.68 -1.34 -4.87
C ALA A 826 -15.23 -1.02 -4.52
N MET A 827 -14.35 -0.91 -5.54
CA MET A 827 -12.96 -0.51 -5.29
C MET A 827 -12.90 0.88 -4.64
N PHE A 828 -13.75 1.80 -5.08
CA PHE A 828 -13.98 3.11 -4.47
C PHE A 828 -15.45 3.22 -4.08
N ASP A 829 -15.73 3.28 -2.79
CA ASP A 829 -17.06 3.47 -2.20
C ASP A 829 -17.11 4.85 -1.52
N LEU A 830 -17.69 5.81 -2.22
CA LEU A 830 -17.71 7.21 -1.82
C LEU A 830 -19.13 7.59 -1.38
N ALA A 831 -19.32 7.86 -0.10
CA ALA A 831 -20.60 8.22 0.47
C ALA A 831 -20.60 9.64 1.04
N GLY A 832 -21.74 10.31 0.92
CA GLY A 832 -22.04 11.59 1.56
C GLY A 832 -23.41 11.54 2.24
N THR A 833 -23.70 12.54 3.08
CA THR A 833 -24.99 12.64 3.79
C THR A 833 -25.79 13.89 3.40
N GLU A 834 -25.11 14.98 3.02
CA GLU A 834 -25.76 16.26 2.72
C GLU A 834 -26.23 16.36 1.27
N THR A 835 -27.46 16.85 1.08
CA THR A 835 -28.09 17.00 -0.25
C THR A 835 -28.63 18.40 -0.52
N ALA A 836 -28.75 18.75 -1.79
CA ALA A 836 -29.41 19.97 -2.24
C ALA A 836 -30.22 19.72 -3.52
N GLY A 837 -31.28 20.52 -3.70
CA GLY A 837 -32.09 20.51 -4.91
C GLY A 837 -31.36 21.17 -6.08
N GLU A 838 -31.29 20.51 -7.24
CA GLU A 838 -30.79 21.04 -8.51
C GLU A 838 -31.74 20.68 -9.64
N THR A 839 -31.92 21.56 -10.63
CA THR A 839 -32.61 21.22 -11.87
C THR A 839 -31.61 21.01 -13.00
N ALA A 840 -31.64 19.83 -13.63
CA ALA A 840 -30.79 19.47 -14.77
C ALA A 840 -31.66 18.97 -15.94
N ASP A 841 -31.47 19.51 -17.13
CA ASP A 841 -32.25 19.20 -18.35
C ASP A 841 -33.78 19.21 -18.12
N GLY A 842 -34.26 20.13 -17.27
CA GLY A 842 -35.67 20.29 -16.91
C GLY A 842 -36.19 19.29 -15.86
N VAL A 843 -35.33 18.45 -15.28
CA VAL A 843 -35.65 17.50 -14.22
C VAL A 843 -35.17 18.03 -12.88
N ALA A 844 -36.06 18.12 -11.89
CA ALA A 844 -35.68 18.45 -10.52
C ALA A 844 -35.10 17.21 -9.82
N LEU A 845 -33.88 17.35 -9.29
CA LEU A 845 -33.11 16.30 -8.62
C LEU A 845 -32.77 16.76 -7.19
N THR A 846 -32.66 15.80 -6.28
CA THR A 846 -32.00 15.97 -4.99
C THR A 846 -30.64 15.29 -5.10
N LEU A 847 -29.56 16.04 -4.92
CA LEU A 847 -28.20 15.59 -5.21
C LEU A 847 -27.27 15.78 -4.02
N GLY A 848 -26.34 14.85 -3.85
CA GLY A 848 -25.25 14.97 -2.89
C GLY A 848 -24.41 16.23 -3.08
N THR A 849 -24.03 16.84 -1.97
CA THR A 849 -23.24 18.10 -1.93
C THR A 849 -21.85 17.92 -1.31
N GLU A 850 -21.67 16.88 -0.51
CA GLU A 850 -20.38 16.57 0.12
C GLU A 850 -19.37 16.09 -0.91
N ARG A 851 -18.11 16.48 -0.72
CA ARG A 851 -16.99 16.12 -1.59
C ARG A 851 -16.04 15.17 -0.85
N PRO A 852 -16.40 13.89 -0.69
CA PRO A 852 -15.60 12.93 0.08
C PRO A 852 -14.22 12.73 -0.53
N LEU A 853 -14.07 12.91 -1.85
CA LEU A 853 -12.80 12.76 -2.54
C LEU A 853 -12.52 13.95 -3.47
N GLN A 854 -11.32 14.50 -3.36
CA GLN A 854 -10.79 15.52 -4.27
C GLN A 854 -9.36 15.13 -4.68
N THR A 855 -9.15 14.94 -5.98
CA THR A 855 -7.85 14.64 -6.57
C THR A 855 -7.68 15.41 -7.88
N GLY A 856 -6.46 15.90 -8.17
CA GLY A 856 -6.15 16.57 -9.43
C GLY A 856 -5.84 15.61 -10.58
N GLY A 857 -5.46 14.37 -10.25
CA GLY A 857 -5.04 13.33 -11.19
C GLY A 857 -6.09 12.28 -11.51
N ILE A 858 -5.63 11.18 -12.09
CA ILE A 858 -6.44 9.98 -12.39
C ILE A 858 -6.88 9.34 -11.06
N LEU A 859 -8.12 8.86 -10.97
CA LEU A 859 -8.58 8.19 -9.75
C LEU A 859 -7.92 6.80 -9.59
N PHE A 860 -7.95 5.99 -10.65
CA PHE A 860 -7.38 4.65 -10.65
C PHE A 860 -6.66 4.36 -11.96
N GLU A 861 -5.38 3.96 -11.87
CA GLU A 861 -4.60 3.51 -13.01
C GLU A 861 -4.03 2.11 -12.78
N ALA A 862 -4.18 1.25 -13.79
CA ALA A 862 -3.53 -0.05 -13.84
C ALA A 862 -2.67 -0.18 -15.10
N SER A 863 -1.40 -0.51 -14.92
CA SER A 863 -0.41 -0.69 -15.97
C SER A 863 0.13 -2.12 -15.96
N SER A 864 0.00 -2.85 -17.06
CA SER A 864 0.46 -4.25 -17.18
C SER A 864 -0.10 -5.19 -16.09
N ALA A 865 -1.26 -4.88 -15.52
CA ALA A 865 -1.82 -5.57 -14.36
C ALA A 865 -3.15 -6.28 -14.70
N THR A 866 -3.52 -7.27 -13.89
CA THR A 866 -4.84 -7.92 -13.95
C THR A 866 -5.62 -7.65 -12.67
N VAL A 867 -6.82 -7.10 -12.79
CA VAL A 867 -7.66 -6.70 -11.65
C VAL A 867 -9.04 -7.33 -11.76
N THR A 868 -9.52 -7.97 -10.70
CA THR A 868 -10.87 -8.55 -10.61
C THR A 868 -11.63 -7.98 -9.42
N GLY A 869 -12.90 -7.60 -9.61
CA GLY A 869 -13.78 -7.06 -8.57
C GLY A 869 -15.27 -7.06 -8.94
N GLN A 870 -16.11 -6.56 -8.03
CA GLN A 870 -17.56 -6.39 -8.24
C GLN A 870 -17.88 -5.12 -9.01
N LYS A 871 -17.49 -3.96 -8.45
CA LYS A 871 -17.65 -2.60 -9.00
C LYS A 871 -16.31 -1.87 -8.89
N ILE A 872 -16.05 -0.91 -9.77
CA ILE A 872 -14.87 -0.05 -9.66
C ILE A 872 -15.20 1.17 -8.80
N VAL A 873 -16.19 1.95 -9.20
CA VAL A 873 -16.57 3.19 -8.51
C VAL A 873 -18.05 3.13 -8.13
N LYS A 874 -18.34 3.38 -6.86
CA LYS A 874 -19.68 3.66 -6.34
C LYS A 874 -19.67 5.06 -5.73
N VAL A 875 -20.62 5.89 -6.14
CA VAL A 875 -20.88 7.19 -5.51
C VAL A 875 -22.29 7.18 -4.96
N ASP A 876 -22.42 7.49 -3.68
CA ASP A 876 -23.66 7.44 -2.92
C ASP A 876 -23.86 8.77 -2.22
N THR A 877 -24.88 9.53 -2.64
CA THR A 877 -25.30 10.78 -2.02
C THR A 877 -24.13 11.78 -1.87
N ALA A 878 -23.20 11.76 -2.84
CA ALA A 878 -21.96 12.54 -2.83
C ALA A 878 -21.70 13.25 -4.17
N LEU A 879 -20.86 14.27 -4.10
CA LEU A 879 -20.32 15.03 -5.22
C LEU A 879 -18.89 14.58 -5.54
N LEU A 880 -18.67 14.09 -6.76
CA LEU A 880 -17.33 13.79 -7.30
C LEU A 880 -17.05 14.67 -8.52
N GLU A 881 -15.96 15.42 -8.47
CA GLU A 881 -15.44 16.21 -9.59
C GLU A 881 -14.11 15.61 -10.03
N ALA A 882 -14.05 15.17 -11.28
CA ALA A 882 -12.86 14.55 -11.86
C ALA A 882 -12.32 15.41 -13.01
N SER A 883 -11.07 15.84 -12.90
CA SER A 883 -10.33 16.55 -13.97
C SER A 883 -9.69 15.60 -14.97
N ALA A 884 -9.45 14.35 -14.58
CA ALA A 884 -8.83 13.30 -15.36
C ALA A 884 -9.74 12.05 -15.39
N PRO A 885 -9.37 10.99 -16.13
CA PRO A 885 -10.16 9.78 -16.13
C PRO A 885 -10.38 9.17 -14.76
N LEU A 886 -11.58 8.61 -14.53
CA LEU A 886 -11.83 7.84 -13.31
C LEU A 886 -11.06 6.51 -13.35
N VAL A 887 -11.01 5.88 -14.51
CA VAL A 887 -10.32 4.60 -14.71
C VAL A 887 -9.44 4.69 -15.94
N ASN A 888 -8.15 4.41 -15.77
CA ASN A 888 -7.18 4.34 -16.86
C ASN A 888 -6.50 2.95 -16.87
N LEU A 889 -6.58 2.25 -18.00
CA LEU A 889 -5.93 0.94 -18.20
C LEU A 889 -4.89 1.05 -19.31
N VAL A 890 -3.66 0.62 -19.03
CA VAL A 890 -2.54 0.60 -19.99
C VAL A 890 -1.95 -0.81 -20.04
N SER A 891 -2.13 -1.52 -21.15
CA SER A 891 -1.76 -2.94 -21.27
C SER A 891 -2.29 -3.83 -20.14
N SER A 892 -3.49 -3.53 -19.65
CA SER A 892 -4.05 -4.17 -18.44
C SER A 892 -5.36 -4.90 -18.72
N GLY A 893 -5.66 -5.87 -17.86
CA GLY A 893 -6.94 -6.57 -17.80
C GLY A 893 -7.75 -6.13 -16.58
N LEU A 894 -9.03 -5.81 -16.75
CA LEU A 894 -9.95 -5.54 -15.63
C LEU A 894 -11.28 -6.27 -15.80
N HIS A 895 -11.71 -6.95 -14.74
CA HIS A 895 -13.01 -7.61 -14.67
C HIS A 895 -13.91 -6.99 -13.58
N SER A 896 -15.11 -6.58 -13.98
CA SER A 896 -16.20 -6.14 -13.11
C SER A 896 -17.35 -7.14 -13.18
N ALA A 897 -17.79 -7.67 -12.04
CA ALA A 897 -18.89 -8.63 -12.01
C ALA A 897 -20.25 -7.96 -12.30
N VAL A 898 -20.44 -6.73 -11.82
CA VAL A 898 -21.65 -5.90 -12.02
C VAL A 898 -21.22 -4.54 -12.58
N ASP A 899 -22.02 -3.49 -12.40
CA ASP A 899 -21.75 -2.16 -12.96
C ASP A 899 -20.33 -1.67 -12.62
N ALA A 900 -19.60 -1.21 -13.62
CA ALA A 900 -18.23 -0.75 -13.39
C ALA A 900 -18.19 0.60 -12.64
N VAL A 901 -19.00 1.56 -13.09
CA VAL A 901 -19.24 2.84 -12.40
C VAL A 901 -20.72 2.91 -12.06
N ASP A 902 -21.04 3.02 -10.76
CA ASP A 902 -22.40 2.98 -10.23
C ASP A 902 -22.77 4.26 -9.49
N LEU A 903 -23.73 5.00 -10.06
CA LEU A 903 -24.25 6.26 -9.56
C LEU A 903 -25.75 6.11 -9.29
N SER A 904 -26.12 5.32 -8.27
CA SER A 904 -27.52 4.89 -8.06
C SER A 904 -28.28 5.60 -6.92
N TYR A 905 -27.63 6.50 -6.19
CA TYR A 905 -28.16 7.02 -4.93
C TYR A 905 -27.97 8.53 -4.86
N GLN A 906 -28.70 9.32 -5.65
CA GLN A 906 -28.60 10.80 -5.60
C GLN A 906 -27.17 11.35 -5.83
N ALA A 907 -26.35 10.62 -6.58
CA ALA A 907 -24.96 10.98 -6.82
C ALA A 907 -24.86 12.15 -7.79
N LYS A 908 -23.85 13.01 -7.59
CA LYS A 908 -23.51 14.10 -8.51
C LYS A 908 -22.08 13.93 -8.99
N VAL A 909 -21.90 13.60 -10.27
CA VAL A 909 -20.57 13.41 -10.85
C VAL A 909 -20.35 14.38 -12.01
N THR A 910 -19.24 15.10 -11.97
CA THR A 910 -18.76 15.93 -13.09
C THR A 910 -17.38 15.46 -13.51
N SER A 911 -17.23 15.04 -14.77
CA SER A 911 -15.97 14.59 -15.35
C SER A 911 -15.55 15.50 -16.50
N LEU A 912 -14.37 16.11 -16.39
CA LEU A 912 -13.79 16.93 -17.47
C LEU A 912 -13.16 16.07 -18.56
N GLY A 913 -12.55 14.94 -18.16
CA GLY A 913 -11.99 13.92 -19.05
C GLY A 913 -12.92 12.72 -19.24
N PRO A 914 -12.48 11.68 -19.97
CA PRO A 914 -13.29 10.49 -20.17
C PRO A 914 -13.44 9.68 -18.90
N VAL A 915 -14.64 9.13 -18.67
CA VAL A 915 -14.89 8.32 -17.45
C VAL A 915 -14.02 7.08 -17.44
N LEU A 916 -13.94 6.37 -18.58
CA LEU A 916 -13.11 5.19 -18.77
C LEU A 916 -12.13 5.40 -19.93
N ARG A 917 -10.85 5.08 -19.72
CA ARG A 917 -9.82 5.07 -20.76
C ARG A 917 -9.09 3.74 -20.79
N LEU A 918 -9.01 3.13 -21.97
CA LEU A 918 -8.25 1.91 -22.23
C LEU A 918 -7.22 2.16 -23.33
N ASP A 919 -5.98 1.76 -23.09
CA ASP A 919 -4.86 1.96 -24.01
C ASP A 919 -3.97 0.72 -24.11
N ASN A 920 -3.27 0.60 -25.24
CA ASN A 920 -2.22 -0.38 -25.51
C ASN A 920 -2.65 -1.83 -25.27
N ALA A 921 -3.64 -2.28 -26.05
CA ALA A 921 -4.25 -3.62 -25.96
C ALA A 921 -4.85 -3.98 -24.60
N SER A 922 -5.35 -2.97 -23.85
CA SER A 922 -6.07 -3.21 -22.59
C SER A 922 -7.42 -3.89 -22.84
N MET A 923 -7.85 -4.71 -21.89
CA MET A 923 -9.14 -5.39 -21.93
C MET A 923 -9.93 -5.14 -20.65
N MET A 924 -11.15 -4.62 -20.80
CA MET A 924 -12.11 -4.53 -19.70
C MET A 924 -13.32 -5.40 -19.97
N THR A 925 -13.78 -6.16 -18.98
CA THR A 925 -14.98 -7.00 -19.07
C THR A 925 -15.95 -6.67 -17.94
N VAL A 926 -17.23 -6.51 -18.28
CA VAL A 926 -18.34 -6.33 -17.35
C VAL A 926 -19.34 -7.47 -17.55
N THR A 927 -19.58 -8.27 -16.51
CA THR A 927 -20.37 -9.51 -16.64
C THR A 927 -21.87 -9.28 -16.64
N SER A 928 -22.41 -8.68 -15.57
CA SER A 928 -23.85 -8.54 -15.33
C SER A 928 -24.23 -7.12 -14.90
N GLY A 929 -23.81 -6.12 -15.67
CA GLY A 929 -24.11 -4.71 -15.41
C GLY A 929 -23.70 -3.79 -16.56
N ALA A 930 -23.90 -2.48 -16.38
CA ALA A 930 -23.48 -1.47 -17.34
C ALA A 930 -22.00 -1.08 -17.16
N ALA A 931 -21.37 -0.53 -18.21
CA ALA A 931 -20.08 0.12 -18.02
C ALA A 931 -20.24 1.35 -17.10
N VAL A 932 -21.31 2.12 -17.30
CA VAL A 932 -21.73 3.23 -16.44
C VAL A 932 -23.22 3.12 -16.16
N ASN A 933 -23.59 3.07 -14.88
CA ASN A 933 -24.97 3.06 -14.40
C ASN A 933 -25.29 4.37 -13.67
N VAL A 934 -26.36 5.04 -14.07
CA VAL A 934 -26.85 6.28 -13.45
C VAL A 934 -28.32 6.12 -13.10
N ALA A 935 -28.63 6.00 -11.82
CA ALA A 935 -29.96 5.69 -11.30
C ALA A 935 -30.30 6.49 -10.02
N GLY A 936 -31.54 6.36 -9.55
CA GLY A 936 -31.98 6.90 -8.25
C GLY A 936 -31.86 8.42 -8.11
N GLY A 937 -32.23 9.17 -9.15
CA GLY A 937 -32.20 10.63 -9.15
C GLY A 937 -30.80 11.24 -9.23
N SER A 938 -29.84 10.51 -9.81
CA SER A 938 -28.45 10.96 -9.91
C SER A 938 -28.20 11.83 -11.15
N LEU A 939 -27.08 12.55 -11.13
CA LEU A 939 -26.61 13.42 -12.19
C LEU A 939 -25.18 13.04 -12.61
N LEU A 940 -25.00 12.76 -13.90
CA LEU A 940 -23.68 12.63 -14.52
C LEU A 940 -23.50 13.71 -15.59
N ARG A 941 -22.47 14.54 -15.44
CA ARG A 941 -22.01 15.51 -16.45
C ARG A 941 -20.62 15.13 -16.93
N VAL A 942 -20.43 15.02 -18.24
CA VAL A 942 -19.14 14.73 -18.86
C VAL A 942 -18.84 15.80 -19.90
N THR A 943 -17.74 16.55 -19.74
CA THR A 943 -17.32 17.55 -20.73
C THR A 943 -16.61 16.90 -21.92
N GLY A 944 -15.83 15.85 -21.68
CA GLY A 944 -15.19 15.03 -22.70
C GLY A 944 -16.07 13.89 -23.24
N ASP A 945 -15.42 12.85 -23.75
CA ASP A 945 -16.08 11.61 -24.17
C ASP A 945 -16.46 10.73 -22.97
N LEU A 946 -17.43 9.83 -23.08
CA LEU A 946 -17.71 8.90 -21.97
C LEU A 946 -16.61 7.83 -21.84
N ILE A 947 -16.23 7.21 -22.95
CA ILE A 947 -15.23 6.12 -22.99
C ILE A 947 -14.25 6.33 -24.14
N GLN A 948 -12.96 6.17 -23.86
CA GLN A 948 -11.88 6.18 -24.85
C GLN A 948 -11.19 4.83 -24.95
N LEU A 949 -11.01 4.33 -26.17
CA LEU A 949 -10.22 3.13 -26.46
C LEU A 949 -9.13 3.46 -27.47
N SER A 950 -7.91 3.05 -27.17
CA SER A 950 -6.73 3.32 -27.99
C SER A 950 -5.90 2.05 -28.22
N ASN A 951 -5.22 2.01 -29.37
CA ASN A 951 -4.17 1.02 -29.67
C ASN A 951 -4.61 -0.44 -29.44
N GLY A 952 -5.73 -0.86 -30.05
CA GLY A 952 -6.20 -2.24 -30.02
C GLY A 952 -6.93 -2.65 -28.74
N SER A 953 -7.42 -1.69 -27.96
CA SER A 953 -8.09 -1.98 -26.68
C SER A 953 -9.52 -2.48 -26.85
N THR A 954 -10.00 -3.26 -25.89
CA THR A 954 -11.31 -3.93 -25.93
C THR A 954 -12.15 -3.70 -24.66
N LEU A 955 -13.43 -3.33 -24.82
CA LEU A 955 -14.45 -3.34 -23.77
C LEU A 955 -15.53 -4.38 -24.07
N ASN A 956 -15.71 -5.35 -23.18
CA ASN A 956 -16.69 -6.42 -23.29
C ASN A 956 -17.82 -6.25 -22.27
N LEU A 957 -19.05 -6.13 -22.73
CA LEU A 957 -20.26 -6.06 -21.91
C LEU A 957 -21.09 -7.31 -22.18
N LEU A 958 -21.10 -8.25 -21.23
CA LEU A 958 -21.62 -9.60 -21.47
C LEU A 958 -23.14 -9.73 -21.29
N SER A 959 -23.75 -8.84 -20.50
CA SER A 959 -25.22 -8.84 -20.28
C SER A 959 -25.84 -7.44 -20.19
N GLY A 960 -25.04 -6.37 -20.12
CA GLY A 960 -25.53 -5.00 -19.90
C GLY A 960 -25.20 -4.02 -21.03
N PRO A 961 -25.70 -2.78 -20.93
CA PRO A 961 -25.43 -1.71 -21.90
C PRO A 961 -24.10 -0.99 -21.59
N ILE A 962 -23.65 -0.11 -22.49
CA ILE A 962 -22.56 0.84 -22.18
C ILE A 962 -23.02 1.81 -21.09
N LEU A 963 -24.22 2.38 -21.25
CA LEU A 963 -24.79 3.37 -20.35
C LEU A 963 -26.22 2.98 -19.96
N ASN A 964 -26.52 2.97 -18.67
CA ASN A 964 -27.88 2.87 -18.14
C ASN A 964 -28.27 4.19 -17.46
N VAL A 965 -29.45 4.73 -17.82
CA VAL A 965 -30.03 5.94 -17.21
C VAL A 965 -31.42 5.62 -16.69
N ALA A 966 -31.60 5.58 -15.37
CA ALA A 966 -32.83 5.11 -14.74
C ALA A 966 -33.24 5.98 -13.55
N GLY A 967 -34.43 5.72 -12.99
CA GLY A 967 -34.85 6.30 -11.71
C GLY A 967 -34.89 7.83 -11.70
N ASN A 968 -35.32 8.46 -12.80
CA ASN A 968 -35.38 9.91 -12.98
C ASN A 968 -34.01 10.60 -12.98
N SER A 969 -32.96 9.88 -13.37
CA SER A 969 -31.60 10.43 -13.44
C SER A 969 -31.35 11.20 -14.73
N VAL A 970 -30.33 12.05 -14.70
CA VAL A 970 -29.93 12.90 -15.84
C VAL A 970 -28.47 12.63 -16.21
N VAL A 971 -28.23 12.40 -17.49
CA VAL A 971 -26.88 12.28 -18.05
C VAL A 971 -26.68 13.29 -19.17
N ASN A 972 -25.65 14.11 -19.06
CA ASN A 972 -25.24 15.08 -20.06
C ASN A 972 -23.78 14.86 -20.45
N ILE A 973 -23.54 14.49 -21.70
CA ILE A 973 -22.22 14.25 -22.28
C ILE A 973 -22.01 15.29 -23.39
N SER A 974 -21.01 16.16 -23.23
CA SER A 974 -20.68 17.18 -24.23
C SER A 974 -19.82 16.61 -25.37
N GLY A 975 -18.96 15.63 -25.09
CA GLY A 975 -18.22 14.88 -26.11
C GLY A 975 -19.01 13.69 -26.68
N ALA A 976 -18.31 12.64 -27.08
CA ALA A 976 -18.90 11.44 -27.68
C ALA A 976 -19.24 10.34 -26.67
N LEU A 977 -20.09 9.38 -27.06
CA LEU A 977 -20.30 8.15 -26.29
C LEU A 977 -19.01 7.31 -26.28
N LEU A 978 -18.39 7.18 -27.45
CA LEU A 978 -17.16 6.42 -27.67
C LEU A 978 -16.18 7.25 -28.50
N ALA A 979 -14.90 7.20 -28.15
CA ALA A 979 -13.84 7.74 -28.99
C ALA A 979 -12.73 6.70 -29.20
N PHE A 980 -12.45 6.39 -30.47
CA PHE A 980 -11.39 5.48 -30.87
C PHE A 980 -10.14 6.26 -31.29
N ASN A 981 -8.99 5.90 -30.73
CA ASN A 981 -7.73 6.60 -30.99
C ASN A 981 -6.58 5.62 -31.32
N GLY A 982 -5.43 6.17 -31.68
CA GLY A 982 -4.21 5.41 -31.92
C GLY A 982 -4.19 4.65 -33.26
N VAL A 983 -3.54 3.48 -33.27
CA VAL A 983 -3.28 2.70 -34.51
C VAL A 983 -4.47 1.85 -35.01
N GLY A 984 -5.62 1.92 -34.34
CA GLY A 984 -6.84 1.17 -34.70
C GLY A 984 -6.96 -0.21 -34.02
N GLY A 985 -7.97 -0.98 -34.43
CA GLY A 985 -8.25 -2.32 -33.87
C GLY A 985 -9.02 -2.31 -32.54
N ASN A 986 -9.56 -1.15 -32.14
CA ASN A 986 -10.33 -1.02 -30.91
C ASN A 986 -11.70 -1.69 -31.04
N LEU A 987 -12.22 -2.27 -29.96
CA LEU A 987 -13.50 -2.99 -29.99
C LEU A 987 -14.34 -2.71 -28.74
N VAL A 988 -15.61 -2.39 -28.94
CA VAL A 988 -16.63 -2.42 -27.88
C VAL A 988 -17.64 -3.50 -28.25
N MET A 989 -17.74 -4.55 -27.45
CA MET A 989 -18.70 -5.63 -27.65
C MET A 989 -19.83 -5.52 -26.63
N VAL A 990 -21.07 -5.47 -27.10
CA VAL A 990 -22.28 -5.40 -26.28
C VAL A 990 -23.15 -6.62 -26.58
N ALA A 991 -23.22 -7.53 -25.61
CA ALA A 991 -24.03 -8.72 -25.66
C ALA A 991 -25.21 -8.58 -24.68
N ASN A 992 -26.38 -8.18 -25.18
CA ASN A 992 -27.60 -8.17 -24.38
C ASN A 992 -28.84 -8.30 -25.29
N ALA A 993 -30.02 -8.40 -24.67
CA ALA A 993 -31.31 -8.50 -25.37
C ALA A 993 -32.37 -7.63 -24.67
N LEU A 994 -32.07 -6.34 -24.51
CA LEU A 994 -32.84 -5.41 -23.68
C LEU A 994 -33.99 -4.70 -24.42
N CYS A 995 -34.15 -4.93 -25.72
CA CYS A 995 -35.20 -4.33 -26.55
C CYS A 995 -35.64 -5.28 -27.68
N ALA A 996 -36.81 -5.03 -28.29
CA ALA A 996 -37.31 -5.83 -29.41
C ALA A 996 -38.26 -5.03 -30.34
N PRO A 997 -37.75 -4.29 -31.35
CA PRO A 997 -36.37 -3.84 -31.60
C PRO A 997 -36.02 -2.58 -30.79
N CYS A 998 -34.75 -2.18 -30.78
CA CYS A 998 -34.31 -0.93 -30.18
C CYS A 998 -34.73 0.30 -31.01
N THR A 999 -34.90 1.44 -30.33
CA THR A 999 -35.04 2.74 -31.01
C THR A 999 -33.64 3.25 -31.37
N SER A 1000 -33.41 3.63 -32.62
CA SER A 1000 -32.10 4.11 -33.07
C SER A 1000 -32.02 5.64 -33.01
N PHE A 1001 -30.95 6.16 -32.43
CA PHE A 1001 -30.61 7.59 -32.39
C PHE A 1001 -29.21 7.77 -32.94
N SER A 1002 -29.07 8.41 -34.10
CA SER A 1002 -27.78 8.60 -34.79
C SER A 1002 -26.95 7.32 -34.91
N GLY A 1003 -27.62 6.18 -35.19
CA GLY A 1003 -26.99 4.87 -35.31
C GLY A 1003 -26.78 4.11 -33.99
N ILE A 1004 -27.04 4.73 -32.83
CA ILE A 1004 -26.94 4.08 -31.52
C ILE A 1004 -28.28 3.43 -31.15
N PRO A 1005 -28.32 2.12 -30.86
CA PRO A 1005 -29.53 1.45 -30.39
C PRO A 1005 -29.79 1.73 -28.91
N VAL A 1006 -30.96 2.27 -28.61
CA VAL A 1006 -31.41 2.64 -27.27
C VAL A 1006 -32.66 1.85 -26.90
N ALA A 1007 -32.64 1.22 -25.73
CA ALA A 1007 -33.82 0.64 -25.10
C ALA A 1007 -34.55 1.70 -24.29
N LEU A 1008 -35.79 2.00 -24.66
CA LEU A 1008 -36.69 2.88 -23.91
C LEU A 1008 -37.63 2.02 -23.08
N THR A 1009 -37.52 2.08 -21.75
CA THR A 1009 -38.29 1.24 -20.83
C THR A 1009 -38.89 2.07 -19.69
N GLY A 1010 -39.72 1.45 -18.84
CA GLY A 1010 -40.25 2.12 -17.64
C GLY A 1010 -41.01 3.42 -17.90
N GLY A 1011 -41.61 3.61 -19.09
CA GLY A 1011 -42.31 4.84 -19.47
C GLY A 1011 -41.44 5.92 -20.13
N ALA A 1012 -40.16 5.66 -20.39
CA ALA A 1012 -39.32 6.54 -21.21
C ALA A 1012 -39.82 6.59 -22.67
N ILE A 1013 -39.74 7.77 -23.28
CA ILE A 1013 -40.14 8.03 -24.67
C ILE A 1013 -38.99 8.70 -25.45
N ALA A 1014 -39.16 8.87 -26.76
CA ALA A 1014 -38.08 9.40 -27.61
C ALA A 1014 -37.60 10.81 -27.19
N SER A 1015 -38.46 11.66 -26.61
CA SER A 1015 -38.07 12.99 -26.12
C SER A 1015 -37.26 12.97 -24.81
N ASN A 1016 -37.05 11.79 -24.21
CA ASN A 1016 -36.10 11.61 -23.11
C ASN A 1016 -34.65 11.54 -23.60
N VAL A 1017 -34.42 11.34 -24.91
CA VAL A 1017 -33.10 11.09 -25.49
C VAL A 1017 -32.79 12.11 -26.59
N SER A 1018 -31.63 12.75 -26.47
CA SER A 1018 -31.04 13.60 -27.51
C SER A 1018 -29.60 13.14 -27.77
N ILE A 1019 -29.32 12.64 -28.96
CA ILE A 1019 -27.98 12.22 -29.37
C ILE A 1019 -27.62 12.96 -30.66
N GLY A 1020 -26.50 13.69 -30.64
CA GLY A 1020 -25.96 14.41 -31.79
C GLY A 1020 -25.58 13.50 -32.96
N PRO A 1021 -25.14 14.07 -34.10
CA PRO A 1021 -24.90 13.30 -35.32
C PRO A 1021 -23.70 12.35 -35.23
N ASN A 1022 -22.70 12.64 -34.37
CA ASN A 1022 -21.44 11.90 -34.30
C ASN A 1022 -21.17 11.29 -32.92
N PRO A 1023 -22.02 10.38 -32.40
CA PRO A 1023 -21.84 9.81 -31.06
C PRO A 1023 -20.59 8.92 -30.92
N ILE A 1024 -19.90 8.60 -32.02
CA ILE A 1024 -18.66 7.84 -32.05
C ILE A 1024 -17.59 8.63 -32.82
N VAL A 1025 -16.48 8.95 -32.16
CA VAL A 1025 -15.33 9.63 -32.77
C VAL A 1025 -14.38 8.62 -33.40
N ASN A 1026 -13.90 8.93 -34.60
CA ASN A 1026 -13.01 8.10 -35.43
C ASN A 1026 -13.49 6.64 -35.60
N PRO A 1027 -14.71 6.40 -36.12
CA PRO A 1027 -15.27 5.05 -36.25
C PRO A 1027 -14.50 4.12 -37.20
N THR A 1028 -13.48 4.61 -37.91
CA THR A 1028 -12.57 3.78 -38.72
C THR A 1028 -11.46 3.12 -37.88
N LEU A 1029 -11.22 3.61 -36.65
CA LEU A 1029 -10.19 3.10 -35.73
C LEU A 1029 -10.73 2.05 -34.75
N GLY A 1030 -12.02 1.75 -34.79
CA GLY A 1030 -12.63 0.72 -33.94
C GLY A 1030 -14.06 0.42 -34.32
N SER A 1031 -14.68 -0.52 -33.62
CA SER A 1031 -16.07 -0.92 -33.88
C SER A 1031 -16.89 -1.07 -32.60
N LEU A 1032 -18.18 -0.72 -32.72
CA LEU A 1032 -19.21 -1.09 -31.75
C LEU A 1032 -19.93 -2.34 -32.31
N ALA A 1033 -19.65 -3.49 -31.71
CA ALA A 1033 -20.23 -4.78 -32.07
C ALA A 1033 -21.39 -5.14 -31.14
N LEU A 1034 -22.54 -5.46 -31.73
CA LEU A 1034 -23.78 -5.79 -31.02
C LEU A 1034 -24.10 -7.27 -31.24
N SER A 1035 -24.53 -8.00 -30.21
CA SER A 1035 -24.86 -9.43 -30.33
C SER A 1035 -26.07 -9.73 -31.23
N GLY A 1036 -26.93 -8.74 -31.47
CA GLY A 1036 -28.09 -8.86 -32.35
C GLY A 1036 -28.97 -7.61 -32.37
N PRO A 1037 -30.10 -7.65 -33.11
CA PRO A 1037 -30.99 -6.49 -33.25
C PRO A 1037 -31.73 -6.07 -31.97
N GLY A 1038 -31.77 -6.94 -30.96
CA GLY A 1038 -32.28 -6.64 -29.62
C GLY A 1038 -31.23 -6.15 -28.63
N ALA A 1039 -29.97 -6.00 -29.05
CA ALA A 1039 -28.90 -5.51 -28.20
C ALA A 1039 -28.94 -3.98 -28.12
N ALA A 1040 -29.08 -3.46 -26.91
CA ALA A 1040 -29.09 -2.03 -26.62
C ALA A 1040 -27.70 -1.59 -26.16
N ALA A 1041 -27.15 -0.56 -26.82
CA ALA A 1041 -25.93 0.09 -26.36
C ALA A 1041 -26.21 1.01 -25.16
N ILE A 1042 -27.44 1.54 -25.07
CA ILE A 1042 -27.90 2.42 -24.01
C ILE A 1042 -29.28 1.97 -23.54
N VAL A 1043 -29.54 2.07 -22.23
CA VAL A 1043 -30.88 1.96 -21.65
C VAL A 1043 -31.29 3.29 -21.05
N VAL A 1044 -32.50 3.75 -21.36
CA VAL A 1044 -33.16 4.86 -20.69
C VAL A 1044 -34.48 4.38 -20.14
N SER A 1045 -34.64 4.42 -18.82
CA SER A 1045 -35.78 3.89 -18.09
C SER A 1045 -36.42 4.95 -17.20
N GLY A 1046 -37.73 5.11 -17.27
CA GLY A 1046 -38.47 6.09 -16.47
C GLY A 1046 -38.90 7.34 -17.26
N PRO A 1047 -40.09 7.89 -16.97
CA PRO A 1047 -40.64 9.00 -17.76
C PRO A 1047 -39.87 10.32 -17.62
N LEU A 1048 -39.14 10.50 -16.52
CA LEU A 1048 -38.36 11.72 -16.25
C LEU A 1048 -36.86 11.55 -16.49
N SER A 1049 -36.37 10.34 -16.73
CA SER A 1049 -34.94 10.14 -17.02
C SER A 1049 -34.55 10.87 -18.30
N LYS A 1050 -33.38 11.53 -18.32
CA LYS A 1050 -32.91 12.31 -19.48
C LYS A 1050 -31.49 11.92 -19.87
N LEU A 1051 -31.28 11.78 -21.18
CA LEU A 1051 -29.98 11.58 -21.78
C LEU A 1051 -29.74 12.61 -22.88
N THR A 1052 -28.66 13.35 -22.75
CA THR A 1052 -28.16 14.29 -23.76
C THR A 1052 -26.71 13.93 -24.11
N ILE A 1053 -26.43 13.63 -25.37
CA ILE A 1053 -25.09 13.45 -25.92
C ILE A 1053 -24.92 14.46 -27.06
N THR A 1054 -24.10 15.48 -26.85
CA THR A 1054 -24.00 16.60 -27.79
C THR A 1054 -23.14 16.24 -29.01
N ALA A 1055 -21.99 15.60 -28.76
CA ALA A 1055 -20.99 15.08 -29.72
C ALA A 1055 -20.78 15.93 -31.00
N PRO A 1056 -19.62 16.61 -31.16
CA PRO A 1056 -19.37 17.56 -32.26
C PRO A 1056 -19.38 16.95 -33.67
#